data_AF-A0A1W9GE97-F1
#
_entry.id   AF-A0A1W9GE97-F1
#
_cell.length_a   1.000
_cell.length_b   1.000
_cell.length_c   1.000
_cell.angle_alpha   90.00
_cell.angle_beta   90.00
_cell.angle_gamma   90.00
#
_symmetry.space_group_name_H-M   'P 1'
#
loop_
_entity.id
_entity.type
_entity.pdbx_description
1 polymer ?
#
loop_
_entity_poly.entity_id
_entity_poly.type
_entity_poly.pdbx_seq_one_letter_code
_entity_poly.pdbx_strand_id
1 'polypeptide(L)'
;MDAATSNSQFAEFNLDPALAETVQNVPVEEIVEGILRLEDPNEIPPHFTVVSRFNRICTGRFRTDNIVSIRRHPNVISLKAARPLGVFYYDEGLASPVPSQETGIPHGSTSPFGGRGCIVAALDFGLDFAHPNFLNPDGTTRLVAFWHQGANYDAAHPNHYGYGRIFSREEIDAALRTSDPYLALNYHPAISDTGNGSHGTHTLDIAAGNGRVGKAGEGSKADLIFVHLSTPRLGIVGDLGDSVRMLEGLDYVDRTARGRPWVVNLSVGRTAGSHDGTSLVEQGMHELMRLGPGRVIVQSAGNYRSANLAVQGWCRDGEYRDLEWIVDPTDTTDNEIDAWYSGKDRFVIAIRPPQGTTFVEVKLGDVADIVHEGVVVGRLYHRRNDPNNRDNHAEVFLYSGAPPGVWTLRLIGEYVISGRFHAWIERDLARSGAQSRFDAKITSQSYTLGTIATSPLVITVGAYDANVVGSPVAPFSSRGPTRDERRDKPELMAPGVGVIAARSVPHGALRQEGLLVARSGTSMAAPHVAGTVAAMFEAAGRPVSIDEIRDCLKRSAQPLEGSEYEDCWGRLDTAEAISRMASSREPEARAIVRLPPTSEPSIFDAATDDFPMAPERQPIGMHMDEGESLMNSNTPDSFLDQAELALQTSHSDRRASETSFLQQLLRELGVLKLASDLTPAGLFRAAINDGPLMQRVKGLLKVVALPSKRPEDVLQAGDLMLRVVPGTGDVGHVSVLASDDLLTQSVLISEDIEAESAQHGFYGLVIEGGAFPHSRGEPFARRLLDNRGRVPPHTVILRPYEGAEAADASDEFSPPSWLQDKQRRRTRFEETKLNSIETESLEDSVEFRPPAWLKVGQRSRSRPAQAESEYASEYAEAFTFDPTGAQTDFGPKLRKAWHTMIQHIFEKKIERATNIIKDGVGITVADAEKHVRFFSPASHSPTIKLTETNVPWRAFPIRFGSPTAAILKFVDEPQRQEDDFGLIRPLRPQDEYCEWQVFRNSAKRIVRVVFTSEPPEYYNFLYNPGVPALTKFARDLLVKLYQERCGTKAITLADLEITVGGDTKYDPGNKWNNDFCVHLQHPANTLGAQIDIAARAAVIRSDASGMLITNVKTLIGCDDFGDPNRQSDPAIGDNVNKLARENRFLTLENPVGLYMTELDTAGWTTPDKADAQTFWKVLKGKTNTDKAKNMIVRAEFAVPAGKGYSVSDIKIGGVPIEFGSQIAGHVKMRLGARFGPKDTGLKGGKVVSPTPVVC
;
A
#
# COMPACT_ATOMS: atom_id res chain seq x y z
N MET A 1 -37.16 13.44 4.08
CA MET A 1 -36.23 14.34 3.35
C MET A 1 -36.58 14.25 1.87
N ASP A 2 -36.46 15.33 1.10
CA ASP A 2 -36.70 15.25 -0.35
C ASP A 2 -35.53 14.52 -1.04
N ALA A 3 -35.79 13.80 -2.13
CA ALA A 3 -34.77 13.04 -2.88
C ALA A 3 -33.57 13.91 -3.32
N ALA A 4 -33.81 15.19 -3.61
CA ALA A 4 -32.76 16.16 -3.94
C ALA A 4 -31.80 16.44 -2.76
N THR A 5 -32.29 16.40 -1.52
CA THR A 5 -31.47 16.59 -0.32
C THR A 5 -30.63 15.35 -0.03
N SER A 6 -31.13 14.15 -0.33
CA SER A 6 -30.35 12.93 -0.13
C SER A 6 -29.24 12.74 -1.17
N ASN A 7 -29.48 13.11 -2.43
CA ASN A 7 -28.47 13.03 -3.48
C ASN A 7 -27.30 13.99 -3.19
N SER A 8 -27.56 15.15 -2.57
CA SER A 8 -26.50 16.08 -2.17
C SER A 8 -25.63 15.49 -1.06
N GLN A 9 -26.21 14.77 -0.09
CA GLN A 9 -25.47 14.24 1.06
C GLN A 9 -24.52 13.08 0.69
N PHE A 10 -24.91 12.20 -0.25
CA PHE A 10 -24.04 11.12 -0.71
C PHE A 10 -22.73 11.65 -1.31
N ALA A 11 -22.85 12.57 -2.27
CA ALA A 11 -21.71 13.18 -2.95
C ALA A 11 -20.88 14.08 -2.02
N GLU A 12 -21.55 14.91 -1.21
CA GLU A 12 -20.88 15.86 -0.31
C GLU A 12 -20.09 15.17 0.81
N PHE A 13 -20.58 14.03 1.33
CA PHE A 13 -19.96 13.33 2.45
C PHE A 13 -19.25 12.03 2.08
N ASN A 14 -19.23 11.70 0.80
CA ASN A 14 -18.67 10.45 0.28
C ASN A 14 -19.14 9.24 1.12
N LEU A 15 -20.47 9.15 1.32
CA LEU A 15 -21.07 8.10 2.15
C LEU A 15 -20.87 6.74 1.50
N ASP A 16 -20.77 5.72 2.35
CA ASP A 16 -20.93 4.34 1.91
C ASP A 16 -22.35 4.12 1.36
N PRO A 17 -22.55 3.42 0.22
CA PRO A 17 -23.87 3.29 -0.38
C PRO A 17 -24.91 2.61 0.52
N ALA A 18 -24.52 1.57 1.27
CA ALA A 18 -25.43 0.91 2.22
C ALA A 18 -25.77 1.81 3.43
N LEU A 19 -24.82 2.64 3.86
CA LEU A 19 -25.09 3.68 4.86
C LEU A 19 -26.03 4.75 4.30
N ALA A 20 -25.90 5.12 3.02
CA ALA A 20 -26.80 6.07 2.36
C ALA A 20 -28.23 5.51 2.21
N GLU A 21 -28.40 4.22 1.87
CA GLU A 21 -29.70 3.54 1.90
C GLU A 21 -30.32 3.58 3.31
N THR A 22 -29.51 3.41 4.35
CA THR A 22 -29.96 3.49 5.74
C THR A 22 -30.49 4.89 6.09
N VAL A 23 -29.82 5.96 5.65
CA VAL A 23 -30.27 7.36 5.86
C VAL A 23 -31.65 7.60 5.24
N GLN A 24 -31.93 6.98 4.10
CA GLN A 24 -33.19 7.20 3.38
C GLN A 24 -34.36 6.36 3.91
N ASN A 25 -34.09 5.11 4.26
CA ASN A 25 -35.13 4.12 4.52
C ASN A 25 -35.52 4.02 6.00
N VAL A 26 -34.73 4.60 6.89
CA VAL A 26 -34.93 4.50 8.36
C VAL A 26 -35.41 5.85 8.94
N PRO A 27 -36.39 5.86 9.87
CA PRO A 27 -36.81 7.07 10.59
C PRO A 27 -35.64 7.86 11.20
N VAL A 28 -35.75 9.19 11.21
CA VAL A 28 -34.70 10.17 11.59
C VAL A 28 -34.20 10.05 13.04
N GLU A 29 -34.86 9.26 13.88
CA GLU A 29 -34.52 9.11 15.31
C GLU A 29 -34.18 7.66 15.72
N GLU A 30 -34.12 6.73 14.77
CA GLU A 30 -33.85 5.33 15.08
C GLU A 30 -32.37 5.12 15.41
N ILE A 31 -32.10 4.26 16.41
CA ILE A 31 -30.73 3.84 16.74
C ILE A 31 -30.32 2.76 15.74
N VAL A 32 -29.27 3.04 14.99
CA VAL A 32 -28.66 2.10 14.04
C VAL A 32 -27.32 1.59 14.55
N GLU A 33 -26.95 0.42 14.07
CA GLU A 33 -25.67 -0.23 14.38
C GLU A 33 -24.70 0.00 13.21
N GLY A 34 -23.45 0.31 13.53
CA GLY A 34 -22.42 0.51 12.52
C GLY A 34 -21.00 0.22 13.01
N ILE A 35 -20.09 0.19 12.04
CA ILE A 35 -18.67 -0.02 12.24
C ILE A 35 -17.95 1.26 11.82
N LEU A 36 -17.08 1.72 12.70
CA LEU A 36 -16.33 2.95 12.58
C LEU A 36 -14.84 2.62 12.47
N ARG A 37 -14.16 3.27 11.52
CA ARG A 37 -12.70 3.34 11.48
C ARG A 37 -12.28 4.75 11.87
N LEU A 38 -11.51 4.83 12.93
CA LEU A 38 -11.00 6.08 13.47
C LEU A 38 -9.61 6.38 12.92
N GLU A 39 -9.27 7.67 12.95
CA GLU A 39 -7.90 8.13 12.97
C GLU A 39 -7.33 7.80 14.37
N ASP A 40 -7.29 8.71 15.34
CA ASP A 40 -6.96 8.36 16.72
C ASP A 40 -7.97 7.34 17.34
N PRO A 41 -7.54 6.13 17.76
CA PRO A 41 -8.44 5.16 18.39
C PRO A 41 -9.04 5.62 19.75
N ASN A 42 -8.52 6.70 20.34
CA ASN A 42 -8.97 7.23 21.63
C ASN A 42 -10.03 8.34 21.49
N GLU A 43 -10.15 8.99 20.33
CA GLU A 43 -11.08 10.09 20.12
C GLU A 43 -12.39 9.60 19.46
N ILE A 44 -13.36 9.23 20.29
CA ILE A 44 -14.68 8.79 19.79
C ILE A 44 -15.51 9.99 19.37
N PRO A 45 -16.07 10.02 18.14
CA PRO A 45 -16.90 11.12 17.69
C PRO A 45 -18.13 11.28 18.59
N PRO A 46 -18.58 12.52 18.86
CA PRO A 46 -19.82 12.77 19.57
C PRO A 46 -20.99 12.00 18.93
N HIS A 47 -21.94 11.55 19.76
CA HIS A 47 -23.13 10.79 19.35
C HIS A 47 -22.89 9.36 18.85
N PHE A 48 -21.64 8.87 18.84
CA PHE A 48 -21.34 7.46 18.61
C PHE A 48 -21.06 6.73 19.92
N THR A 49 -21.90 5.75 20.27
CA THR A 49 -21.72 4.92 21.47
C THR A 49 -20.97 3.65 21.11
N VAL A 50 -19.72 3.51 21.55
CA VAL A 50 -18.88 2.32 21.29
C VAL A 50 -19.38 1.12 22.10
N VAL A 51 -19.43 -0.05 21.44
CA VAL A 51 -19.73 -1.35 22.06
C VAL A 51 -18.46 -2.21 22.15
N SER A 52 -17.82 -2.48 21.02
CA SER A 52 -16.53 -3.20 20.96
C SER A 52 -15.48 -2.40 20.22
N ARG A 53 -14.21 -2.59 20.58
CA ARG A 53 -13.05 -1.87 20.01
C ARG A 53 -11.92 -2.83 19.68
N PHE A 54 -11.40 -2.72 18.46
CA PHE A 54 -10.28 -3.47 17.89
C PHE A 54 -9.25 -2.44 17.39
N ASN A 55 -8.52 -1.84 18.32
CA ASN A 55 -7.64 -0.71 18.04
C ASN A 55 -8.44 0.45 17.38
N ARG A 56 -8.23 0.73 16.08
CA ARG A 56 -8.93 1.80 15.34
C ARG A 56 -10.32 1.43 14.82
N ILE A 57 -10.69 0.15 14.88
CA ILE A 57 -12.02 -0.30 14.45
C ILE A 57 -12.93 -0.38 15.67
N CYS A 58 -14.07 0.29 15.62
CA CYS A 58 -15.09 0.23 16.68
C CYS A 58 -16.43 -0.24 16.11
N THR A 59 -17.13 -1.11 16.82
CA THR A 59 -18.57 -1.27 16.63
C THR A 59 -19.30 -0.33 17.58
N GLY A 60 -20.48 0.13 17.19
CA GLY A 60 -21.24 1.02 18.05
C GLY A 60 -22.67 1.24 17.59
N ARG A 61 -23.32 2.16 18.30
CA ARG A 61 -24.71 2.54 18.12
C ARG A 61 -24.82 4.06 18.05
N PHE A 62 -25.64 4.57 17.14
CA PHE A 62 -25.87 6.00 16.95
C PHE A 62 -27.24 6.24 16.32
N ARG A 63 -27.81 7.44 16.49
CA ARG A 63 -29.07 7.80 15.82
C ARG A 63 -28.83 8.13 14.34
N THR A 64 -29.80 7.81 13.49
CA THR A 64 -29.75 8.06 12.04
C THR A 64 -29.49 9.53 11.68
N ASP A 65 -30.09 10.48 12.40
CA ASP A 65 -29.83 11.93 12.24
C ASP A 65 -28.36 12.34 12.44
N ASN A 66 -27.58 11.55 13.20
CA ASN A 66 -26.19 11.85 13.47
C ASN A 66 -25.22 11.27 12.43
N ILE A 67 -25.67 10.49 11.44
CA ILE A 67 -24.80 9.85 10.43
C ILE A 67 -23.85 10.85 9.77
N VAL A 68 -24.38 11.97 9.28
CA VAL A 68 -23.59 13.00 8.61
C VAL A 68 -22.62 13.68 9.57
N SER A 69 -23.05 13.96 10.80
CA SER A 69 -22.20 14.59 11.82
C SER A 69 -21.03 13.70 12.24
N ILE A 70 -21.28 12.40 12.43
CA ILE A 70 -20.27 11.40 12.78
C ILE A 70 -19.31 11.23 11.60
N ARG A 71 -19.85 11.10 10.37
CA ARG A 71 -19.02 10.98 9.16
C ARG A 71 -18.11 12.20 8.94
N ARG A 72 -18.57 13.40 9.28
CA ARG A 72 -17.82 14.67 9.14
C ARG A 72 -16.78 14.87 10.24
N HIS A 73 -16.85 14.10 11.32
CA HIS A 73 -15.88 14.23 12.40
C HIS A 73 -14.47 13.98 11.84
N PRO A 74 -13.49 14.85 12.10
CA PRO A 74 -12.15 14.75 11.50
C PRO A 74 -11.45 13.43 11.85
N ASN A 75 -11.74 12.90 13.05
CA ASN A 75 -11.23 11.62 13.49
C ASN A 75 -11.89 10.39 12.83
N VAL A 76 -12.87 10.55 11.95
CA VAL A 76 -13.60 9.44 11.31
C VAL A 76 -13.14 9.25 9.87
N ILE A 77 -12.38 8.18 9.64
CA ILE A 77 -11.92 7.77 8.30
C ILE A 77 -13.08 7.12 7.53
N SER A 78 -13.78 6.20 8.19
CA SER A 78 -14.80 5.36 7.55
C SER A 78 -15.93 5.05 8.52
N LEU A 79 -17.16 5.10 8.03
CA LEU A 79 -18.35 4.67 8.75
C LEU A 79 -19.16 3.78 7.82
N LYS A 80 -19.52 2.58 8.30
CA LYS A 80 -20.28 1.58 7.55
C LYS A 80 -21.49 1.15 8.37
N ALA A 81 -22.65 1.01 7.74
CA ALA A 81 -23.80 0.38 8.36
C ALA A 81 -23.54 -1.12 8.57
N ALA A 82 -24.23 -1.73 9.54
CA ALA A 82 -24.23 -3.18 9.66
C ALA A 82 -24.76 -3.84 8.38
N ARG A 83 -24.07 -4.88 7.91
CA ARG A 83 -24.40 -5.61 6.68
C ARG A 83 -24.77 -7.05 7.01
N PRO A 84 -25.95 -7.54 6.57
CA PRO A 84 -26.39 -8.92 6.76
C PRO A 84 -25.38 -9.99 6.35
N LEU A 85 -25.38 -11.09 7.09
CA LEU A 85 -24.66 -12.33 6.80
C LEU A 85 -25.67 -13.49 6.79
N GLY A 86 -25.49 -14.45 5.88
CA GLY A 86 -26.29 -15.69 5.81
C GLY A 86 -25.52 -16.95 5.35
N VAL A 87 -26.24 -17.98 4.89
CA VAL A 87 -25.65 -19.21 4.30
C VAL A 87 -26.08 -19.33 2.85
N PHE A 88 -25.15 -19.71 1.97
CA PHE A 88 -25.49 -20.07 0.60
C PHE A 88 -25.73 -21.57 0.52
N TYR A 89 -26.97 -21.98 0.22
CA TYR A 89 -27.34 -23.37 0.06
C TYR A 89 -26.96 -23.83 -1.36
N TYR A 90 -25.98 -24.73 -1.44
CA TYR A 90 -25.70 -25.45 -2.68
C TYR A 90 -26.68 -26.63 -2.77
N ASP A 91 -27.53 -26.64 -3.80
CA ASP A 91 -28.54 -27.67 -4.00
C ASP A 91 -27.90 -28.91 -4.66
N GLU A 92 -27.31 -29.79 -3.85
CA GLU A 92 -27.13 -31.20 -4.22
C GLU A 92 -28.29 -31.98 -3.63
N GLY A 93 -29.07 -32.63 -4.50
CA GLY A 93 -30.37 -33.21 -4.16
C GLY A 93 -30.45 -33.95 -2.83
N LEU A 94 -31.49 -33.61 -2.05
CA LEU A 94 -32.04 -34.30 -0.88
C LEU A 94 -31.10 -35.32 -0.21
N ALA A 95 -30.28 -34.84 0.74
CA ALA A 95 -29.56 -35.69 1.67
C ALA A 95 -30.54 -36.60 2.45
N SER A 96 -30.41 -37.90 2.27
CA SER A 96 -31.17 -38.89 3.03
C SER A 96 -30.56 -39.09 4.42
N PRO A 97 -31.35 -39.40 5.47
CA PRO A 97 -30.82 -39.91 6.72
C PRO A 97 -29.97 -41.16 6.44
N VAL A 98 -28.69 -41.12 6.79
CA VAL A 98 -27.79 -42.26 6.57
C VAL A 98 -27.98 -43.26 7.72
N PRO A 99 -28.42 -44.51 7.47
CA PRO A 99 -28.35 -45.57 8.48
C PRO A 99 -26.88 -45.82 8.81
N SER A 100 -26.58 -46.12 10.07
CA SER A 100 -25.22 -46.38 10.58
C SER A 100 -24.47 -47.46 9.79
N GLN A 101 -23.81 -47.08 8.69
CA GLN A 101 -22.77 -47.88 8.03
C GLN A 101 -21.59 -46.97 7.69
N GLU A 102 -20.51 -47.22 8.43
CA GLU A 102 -19.20 -46.61 8.33
C GLU A 102 -18.51 -47.02 7.02
N THR A 103 -18.58 -46.20 5.98
CA THR A 103 -17.60 -46.28 4.89
C THR A 103 -17.15 -44.88 4.49
N GLY A 104 -16.20 -44.32 5.26
CA GLY A 104 -15.51 -43.08 4.96
C GLY A 104 -14.09 -43.10 5.54
N ILE A 105 -13.11 -42.84 4.68
CA ILE A 105 -11.65 -42.89 4.90
C ILE A 105 -11.23 -42.21 6.23
N PRO A 106 -10.16 -42.66 6.93
CA PRO A 106 -9.84 -42.19 8.28
C PRO A 106 -9.41 -40.71 8.27
N HIS A 107 -10.12 -39.85 9.01
CA HIS A 107 -9.73 -38.44 9.23
C HIS A 107 -9.58 -38.10 10.71
N GLY A 108 -9.40 -39.09 11.58
CA GLY A 108 -8.96 -38.86 12.95
C GLY A 108 -7.45 -39.00 13.01
N SER A 109 -6.74 -37.90 13.26
CA SER A 109 -5.34 -37.97 13.68
C SER A 109 -5.23 -38.82 14.95
N THR A 110 -4.30 -39.78 15.01
CA THR A 110 -3.95 -40.49 16.26
C THR A 110 -3.10 -39.64 17.21
N SER A 111 -3.08 -38.32 16.97
CA SER A 111 -2.34 -37.34 17.77
C SER A 111 -2.74 -37.40 19.24
N PRO A 112 -1.77 -37.35 20.17
CA PRO A 112 -2.07 -37.22 21.59
C PRO A 112 -2.66 -35.83 21.93
N PHE A 113 -2.41 -34.82 21.08
CA PHE A 113 -2.89 -33.45 21.23
C PHE A 113 -4.28 -33.28 20.61
N GLY A 114 -5.21 -32.74 21.38
CA GLY A 114 -6.59 -32.45 20.98
C GLY A 114 -7.07 -31.06 21.42
N GLY A 115 -6.15 -30.12 21.69
CA GLY A 115 -6.46 -28.74 22.07
C GLY A 115 -6.68 -28.48 23.57
N ARG A 116 -6.18 -29.34 24.46
CA ARG A 116 -6.31 -29.15 25.91
C ARG A 116 -5.73 -27.80 26.33
N GLY A 117 -6.45 -27.07 27.19
CA GLY A 117 -6.05 -25.74 27.68
C GLY A 117 -6.38 -24.58 26.73
N CYS A 118 -6.81 -24.89 25.51
CA CYS A 118 -7.20 -23.90 24.50
C CYS A 118 -8.72 -23.84 24.38
N ILE A 119 -9.22 -22.85 23.65
CA ILE A 119 -10.65 -22.70 23.33
C ILE A 119 -10.87 -22.88 21.85
N VAL A 120 -11.84 -23.71 21.48
CA VAL A 120 -12.42 -23.70 20.15
C VAL A 120 -13.74 -22.97 20.22
N ALA A 121 -13.86 -21.90 19.45
CA ALA A 121 -15.07 -21.10 19.36
C ALA A 121 -15.71 -21.24 17.98
N ALA A 122 -17.04 -21.23 17.93
CA ALA A 122 -17.79 -21.10 16.67
C ALA A 122 -18.76 -19.93 16.77
N LEU A 123 -18.74 -19.08 15.75
CA LEU A 123 -19.73 -18.02 15.52
C LEU A 123 -20.59 -18.49 14.35
N ASP A 124 -21.80 -18.95 14.64
CA ASP A 124 -22.66 -19.68 13.71
C ASP A 124 -24.12 -19.59 14.16
N PHE A 125 -25.06 -20.31 13.53
CA PHE A 125 -26.43 -20.43 14.02
C PHE A 125 -26.74 -21.85 14.51
N GLY A 126 -27.45 -21.91 15.63
CA GLY A 126 -27.98 -23.15 16.19
C GLY A 126 -26.92 -24.07 16.81
N LEU A 127 -27.02 -24.31 18.11
CA LEU A 127 -26.16 -25.22 18.87
C LEU A 127 -26.99 -26.17 19.71
N ASP A 128 -26.86 -27.46 19.47
CA ASP A 128 -27.40 -28.48 20.34
C ASP A 128 -26.45 -28.72 21.51
N PHE A 129 -26.52 -27.86 22.52
CA PHE A 129 -25.63 -27.93 23.69
C PHE A 129 -25.79 -29.21 24.51
N ALA A 130 -26.88 -29.97 24.31
CA ALA A 130 -27.13 -31.25 24.97
C ALA A 130 -26.62 -32.46 24.15
N HIS A 131 -26.09 -32.23 22.94
CA HIS A 131 -25.54 -33.30 22.12
C HIS A 131 -24.34 -33.98 22.83
N PRO A 132 -24.25 -35.33 22.84
CA PRO A 132 -23.21 -36.05 23.58
C PRO A 132 -21.76 -35.65 23.26
N ASN A 133 -21.52 -35.15 22.03
CA ASN A 133 -20.19 -34.73 21.60
C ASN A 133 -19.67 -33.44 22.28
N PHE A 134 -20.57 -32.67 22.92
CA PHE A 134 -20.24 -31.44 23.63
C PHE A 134 -20.26 -31.60 25.17
N LEU A 135 -20.43 -32.83 25.66
CA LEU A 135 -20.45 -33.12 27.09
C LEU A 135 -19.13 -33.74 27.58
N ASN A 136 -18.79 -33.49 28.84
CA ASN A 136 -17.76 -34.19 29.60
C ASN A 136 -18.23 -35.59 30.01
N PRO A 137 -17.32 -36.50 30.40
CA PRO A 137 -17.69 -37.88 30.74
C PRO A 137 -18.67 -37.99 31.91
N ASP A 138 -18.69 -37.00 32.79
CA ASP A 138 -19.60 -36.88 33.93
C ASP A 138 -20.98 -36.31 33.56
N GLY A 139 -21.21 -35.97 32.29
CA GLY A 139 -22.46 -35.40 31.80
C GLY A 139 -22.56 -33.87 31.88
N THR A 140 -21.55 -33.19 32.43
CA THR A 140 -21.49 -31.71 32.40
C THR A 140 -21.09 -31.19 31.01
N THR A 141 -21.30 -29.91 30.73
CA THR A 141 -20.98 -29.30 29.44
C THR A 141 -19.49 -28.99 29.29
N ARG A 142 -18.99 -29.06 28.04
CA ARG A 142 -17.68 -28.52 27.65
C ARG A 142 -17.71 -27.03 27.31
N LEU A 143 -18.90 -26.44 27.21
CA LEU A 143 -19.06 -25.02 26.95
C LEU A 143 -18.63 -24.23 28.20
N VAL A 144 -17.65 -23.34 28.06
CA VAL A 144 -17.36 -22.35 29.12
C VAL A 144 -18.37 -21.22 29.09
N ALA A 145 -18.92 -20.90 27.93
CA ALA A 145 -20.02 -19.95 27.77
C ALA A 145 -20.70 -20.11 26.40
N PHE A 146 -21.97 -19.69 26.33
CA PHE A 146 -22.78 -19.71 25.11
C PHE A 146 -23.57 -18.40 24.99
N TRP A 147 -23.36 -17.62 23.93
CA TRP A 147 -24.11 -16.38 23.69
C TRP A 147 -25.18 -16.57 22.60
N HIS A 148 -26.44 -16.36 22.95
CA HIS A 148 -27.53 -16.23 21.98
C HIS A 148 -27.83 -14.75 21.69
N GLN A 149 -27.37 -14.26 20.54
CA GLN A 149 -27.50 -12.84 20.17
C GLN A 149 -28.94 -12.42 19.81
N GLY A 150 -29.75 -13.34 19.31
CA GLY A 150 -31.17 -13.11 18.97
C GLY A 150 -32.15 -13.22 20.15
N ALA A 151 -31.68 -13.62 21.34
CA ALA A 151 -32.53 -13.67 22.52
C ALA A 151 -32.97 -12.28 22.96
N ASN A 152 -34.17 -12.18 23.54
CA ASN A 152 -34.59 -10.95 24.21
C ASN A 152 -33.59 -10.59 25.31
N TYR A 153 -33.19 -9.32 25.35
CA TYR A 153 -32.30 -8.82 26.39
C TYR A 153 -32.99 -8.90 27.76
N ASP A 154 -32.32 -9.53 28.72
CA ASP A 154 -32.79 -9.65 30.08
C ASP A 154 -31.95 -8.76 31.01
N ALA A 155 -32.55 -7.68 31.51
CA ALA A 155 -31.89 -6.75 32.41
C ALA A 155 -31.48 -7.37 33.76
N ALA A 156 -32.06 -8.52 34.15
CA ALA A 156 -31.62 -9.27 35.32
C ALA A 156 -30.31 -10.04 35.08
N HIS A 157 -29.94 -10.25 33.81
CA HIS A 157 -28.72 -10.90 33.37
C HIS A 157 -27.94 -9.99 32.42
N PRO A 158 -27.45 -8.83 32.92
CA PRO A 158 -26.81 -7.84 32.07
C PRO A 158 -25.54 -8.40 31.44
N ASN A 159 -25.30 -8.03 30.19
CA ASN A 159 -24.05 -8.30 29.49
C ASN A 159 -23.50 -7.01 28.85
N HIS A 160 -22.20 -7.02 28.58
CA HIS A 160 -21.45 -5.87 28.03
C HIS A 160 -22.05 -5.30 26.74
N TYR A 161 -22.68 -6.14 25.91
CA TYR A 161 -23.17 -5.77 24.58
C TYR A 161 -24.56 -5.14 24.62
N GLY A 162 -25.31 -5.28 25.72
CA GLY A 162 -26.64 -4.69 25.88
C GLY A 162 -27.74 -5.37 25.07
N TYR A 163 -27.50 -6.56 24.53
CA TYR A 163 -28.50 -7.37 23.84
C TYR A 163 -28.21 -8.88 23.96
N GLY A 164 -29.19 -9.71 23.57
CA GLY A 164 -29.05 -11.17 23.62
C GLY A 164 -28.95 -11.70 25.06
N ARG A 165 -28.65 -13.01 25.18
CA ARG A 165 -28.45 -13.70 26.45
C ARG A 165 -27.20 -14.56 26.43
N ILE A 166 -26.32 -14.35 27.41
CA ILE A 166 -25.11 -15.16 27.60
C ILE A 166 -25.37 -16.18 28.69
N PHE A 167 -25.33 -17.47 28.36
CA PHE A 167 -25.45 -18.58 29.30
C PHE A 167 -24.06 -19.02 29.79
N SER A 168 -23.91 -19.07 31.11
CA SER A 168 -22.74 -19.61 31.80
C SER A 168 -22.71 -21.15 31.77
N ARG A 169 -21.55 -21.73 32.05
CA ARG A 169 -21.41 -23.18 32.22
C ARG A 169 -22.39 -23.72 33.26
N GLU A 170 -22.54 -23.03 34.38
CA GLU A 170 -23.37 -23.45 35.51
C GLU A 170 -24.86 -23.48 35.13
N GLU A 171 -25.32 -22.51 34.35
CA GLU A 171 -26.69 -22.48 33.84
C GLU A 171 -26.95 -23.61 32.83
N ILE A 172 -26.00 -23.87 31.93
CA ILE A 172 -26.09 -24.97 30.98
C ILE A 172 -26.13 -26.31 31.72
N ASP A 173 -25.24 -26.52 32.71
CA ASP A 173 -25.21 -27.73 33.52
C ASP A 173 -26.47 -27.91 34.38
N ALA A 174 -27.08 -26.81 34.84
CA ALA A 174 -28.36 -26.86 35.53
C ALA A 174 -29.49 -27.25 34.58
N ALA A 175 -29.51 -26.69 33.36
CA ALA A 175 -30.48 -27.04 32.32
C ALA A 175 -30.38 -28.51 31.91
N LEU A 176 -29.16 -29.03 31.72
CA LEU A 176 -28.89 -30.43 31.37
C LEU A 176 -29.41 -31.44 32.41
N ARG A 177 -29.67 -31.01 33.65
CA ARG A 177 -30.26 -31.83 34.72
C ARG A 177 -31.79 -31.85 34.71
N THR A 178 -32.43 -31.01 33.90
CA THR A 178 -33.89 -30.95 33.77
C THR A 178 -34.39 -31.98 32.75
N SER A 179 -35.70 -32.23 32.73
CA SER A 179 -36.33 -33.10 31.73
C SER A 179 -36.37 -32.49 30.33
N ASP A 180 -36.25 -31.17 30.22
CA ASP A 180 -36.23 -30.41 28.97
C ASP A 180 -35.19 -29.29 29.07
N PRO A 181 -33.93 -29.56 28.71
CA PRO A 181 -32.85 -28.59 28.86
C PRO A 181 -33.04 -27.35 27.98
N TYR A 182 -33.67 -27.50 26.81
CA TYR A 182 -33.89 -26.41 25.85
C TYR A 182 -34.88 -25.39 26.39
N LEU A 183 -36.01 -25.88 26.94
CA LEU A 183 -36.99 -25.02 27.59
C LEU A 183 -36.41 -24.32 28.82
N ALA A 184 -35.56 -24.99 29.60
CA ALA A 184 -34.92 -24.41 30.77
C ALA A 184 -34.05 -23.18 30.46
N LEU A 185 -33.46 -23.12 29.25
CA LEU A 185 -32.71 -21.94 28.78
C LEU A 185 -33.53 -21.04 27.83
N ASN A 186 -34.80 -21.37 27.57
CA ASN A 186 -35.62 -20.73 26.54
C ASN A 186 -34.90 -20.63 25.18
N TYR A 187 -34.23 -21.72 24.78
CA TYR A 187 -33.41 -21.77 23.59
C TYR A 187 -33.53 -23.14 22.92
N HIS A 188 -33.70 -23.17 21.60
CA HIS A 188 -33.75 -24.42 20.83
C HIS A 188 -32.77 -24.37 19.64
N PRO A 189 -31.97 -25.43 19.37
CA PRO A 189 -31.00 -25.43 18.28
C PRO A 189 -31.62 -25.22 16.90
N ALA A 190 -32.84 -25.75 16.70
CA ALA A 190 -33.58 -25.64 15.44
C ALA A 190 -34.27 -24.28 15.19
N ILE A 191 -33.96 -23.23 15.95
CA ILE A 191 -34.55 -21.88 15.75
C ILE A 191 -34.35 -21.39 14.30
N SER A 192 -33.24 -21.76 13.65
CA SER A 192 -32.92 -21.38 12.27
C SER A 192 -32.65 -22.59 11.36
N ASP A 193 -33.09 -23.79 11.76
CA ASP A 193 -32.88 -25.04 11.00
C ASP A 193 -33.95 -25.23 9.91
N THR A 194 -33.52 -25.67 8.73
CA THR A 194 -34.35 -25.98 7.57
C THR A 194 -34.75 -27.47 7.47
N GLY A 195 -34.45 -28.28 8.50
CA GLY A 195 -34.88 -29.68 8.66
C GLY A 195 -33.74 -30.71 8.69
N ASN A 196 -32.49 -30.27 8.52
CA ASN A 196 -31.31 -31.14 8.42
C ASN A 196 -30.36 -31.00 9.62
N GLY A 197 -30.82 -30.41 10.71
CA GLY A 197 -30.01 -30.00 11.86
C GLY A 197 -29.46 -28.57 11.71
N SER A 198 -29.13 -27.92 12.82
CA SER A 198 -28.48 -26.62 12.80
C SER A 198 -27.06 -26.70 12.25
N HIS A 199 -26.64 -25.65 11.53
CA HIS A 199 -25.31 -25.56 10.93
C HIS A 199 -24.20 -25.49 11.98
N GLY A 200 -24.37 -24.67 13.03
CA GLY A 200 -23.37 -24.49 14.09
C GLY A 200 -23.08 -25.75 14.91
N THR A 201 -24.08 -26.58 15.16
CA THR A 201 -23.89 -27.91 15.77
C THR A 201 -22.95 -28.78 14.93
N HIS A 202 -23.14 -28.78 13.62
CA HIS A 202 -22.33 -29.59 12.70
C HIS A 202 -20.89 -29.07 12.61
N THR A 203 -20.71 -27.75 12.45
CA THR A 203 -19.37 -27.13 12.34
C THR A 203 -18.57 -27.23 13.63
N LEU A 204 -19.18 -27.03 14.80
CA LEU A 204 -18.50 -27.16 16.08
C LEU A 204 -18.09 -28.62 16.36
N ASP A 205 -18.89 -29.60 15.93
CA ASP A 205 -18.55 -31.02 16.08
C ASP A 205 -17.35 -31.43 15.22
N ILE A 206 -17.27 -30.95 13.98
CA ILE A 206 -16.09 -31.14 13.12
C ILE A 206 -14.83 -30.58 13.79
N ALA A 207 -14.92 -29.37 14.36
CA ALA A 207 -13.77 -28.72 14.97
C ALA A 207 -13.35 -29.40 16.27
N ALA A 208 -14.30 -29.74 17.15
CA ALA A 208 -13.99 -30.06 18.53
C ALA A 208 -14.90 -31.11 19.19
N GLY A 209 -15.75 -31.83 18.45
CA GLY A 209 -16.55 -32.93 18.97
C GLY A 209 -15.71 -33.99 19.68
N ASN A 210 -16.17 -34.50 20.84
CA ASN A 210 -15.40 -35.47 21.62
C ASN A 210 -15.40 -36.90 21.02
N GLY A 211 -16.16 -37.15 19.95
CA GLY A 211 -16.26 -38.44 19.27
C GLY A 211 -16.99 -39.54 20.06
N ARG A 212 -17.83 -39.21 21.05
CA ARG A 212 -18.75 -40.18 21.66
C ARG A 212 -19.72 -40.77 20.65
N VAL A 213 -20.08 -39.96 19.66
CA VAL A 213 -20.90 -40.31 18.52
C VAL A 213 -20.13 -39.89 17.26
N GLY A 214 -19.85 -40.83 16.36
CA GLY A 214 -19.08 -40.55 15.15
C GLY A 214 -17.59 -40.33 15.43
N LYS A 215 -16.91 -39.61 14.53
CA LYS A 215 -15.48 -39.31 14.66
C LYS A 215 -15.27 -38.10 15.55
N ALA A 216 -14.19 -38.10 16.33
CA ALA A 216 -13.78 -36.94 17.11
C ALA A 216 -13.24 -35.84 16.18
N GLY A 217 -13.54 -34.58 16.51
CA GLY A 217 -12.89 -33.44 15.90
C GLY A 217 -11.44 -33.30 16.37
N GLU A 218 -10.61 -32.59 15.60
CA GLU A 218 -9.18 -32.44 15.91
C GLU A 218 -8.94 -31.68 17.23
N GLY A 219 -9.86 -30.79 17.62
CA GLY A 219 -9.91 -30.08 18.90
C GLY A 219 -10.71 -30.79 20.01
N SER A 220 -10.81 -32.12 19.98
CA SER A 220 -11.67 -32.94 20.87
C SER A 220 -11.48 -32.77 22.39
N LYS A 221 -10.38 -32.14 22.84
CA LYS A 221 -10.06 -31.88 24.24
C LYS A 221 -10.09 -30.38 24.62
N ALA A 222 -10.44 -29.50 23.69
CA ALA A 222 -10.59 -28.07 23.95
C ALA A 222 -11.85 -27.76 24.75
N ASP A 223 -11.84 -26.64 25.48
CA ASP A 223 -13.10 -26.05 25.95
C ASP A 223 -13.79 -25.32 24.80
N LEU A 224 -15.12 -25.16 24.91
CA LEU A 224 -15.93 -24.64 23.82
C LEU A 224 -16.52 -23.27 24.18
N ILE A 225 -16.54 -22.37 23.20
CA ILE A 225 -17.42 -21.20 23.20
C ILE A 225 -18.30 -21.28 21.97
N PHE A 226 -19.56 -20.91 22.12
CA PHE A 226 -20.44 -20.74 20.97
C PHE A 226 -21.12 -19.39 21.01
N VAL A 227 -21.23 -18.76 19.85
CA VAL A 227 -22.03 -17.55 19.65
C VAL A 227 -23.04 -17.85 18.57
N HIS A 228 -24.31 -17.92 18.96
CA HIS A 228 -25.42 -17.97 18.02
C HIS A 228 -25.61 -16.58 17.44
N LEU A 229 -25.03 -16.34 16.26
CA LEU A 229 -25.17 -15.09 15.53
C LEU A 229 -26.61 -14.89 15.10
N SER A 230 -27.16 -13.71 15.36
CA SER A 230 -28.51 -13.35 14.94
C SER A 230 -28.70 -11.84 15.00
N THR A 231 -29.53 -11.31 14.11
CA THR A 231 -29.92 -9.90 14.04
C THR A 231 -31.43 -9.77 13.86
N PRO A 232 -32.13 -8.87 14.58
CA PRO A 232 -33.57 -8.67 14.43
C PRO A 232 -34.01 -8.24 13.03
N ARG A 233 -33.06 -7.79 12.21
CA ARG A 233 -33.26 -7.33 10.83
C ARG A 233 -33.47 -8.47 9.83
N LEU A 234 -33.00 -9.66 10.16
CA LEU A 234 -33.16 -10.84 9.32
C LEU A 234 -34.29 -11.69 9.90
N GLY A 235 -35.15 -12.21 9.02
CA GLY A 235 -36.18 -13.15 9.42
C GLY A 235 -35.58 -14.42 10.06
N ILE A 236 -36.44 -15.29 10.61
CA ILE A 236 -36.02 -16.42 11.46
C ILE A 236 -35.14 -17.46 10.72
N VAL A 237 -35.19 -17.56 9.38
CA VAL A 237 -34.54 -18.64 8.63
C VAL A 237 -33.16 -18.21 8.12
N GLY A 238 -32.10 -18.92 8.51
CA GLY A 238 -30.75 -18.74 7.96
C GLY A 238 -29.99 -17.48 8.43
N ASP A 239 -30.48 -16.82 9.47
CA ASP A 239 -29.87 -15.64 10.09
C ASP A 239 -28.49 -15.96 10.69
N LEU A 240 -27.44 -15.40 10.11
CA LEU A 240 -26.07 -15.42 10.65
C LEU A 240 -25.66 -14.03 11.18
N GLY A 241 -26.65 -13.23 11.58
CA GLY A 241 -26.46 -11.88 12.06
C GLY A 241 -25.99 -10.93 10.97
N ASP A 242 -25.16 -9.99 11.37
CA ASP A 242 -24.57 -8.98 10.50
C ASP A 242 -23.12 -8.72 10.88
N SER A 243 -22.45 -7.87 10.09
CA SER A 243 -21.05 -7.50 10.28
C SER A 243 -20.72 -6.97 11.69
N VAL A 244 -21.64 -6.25 12.33
CA VAL A 244 -21.46 -5.74 13.71
C VAL A 244 -21.54 -6.89 14.70
N ARG A 245 -22.57 -7.73 14.58
CA ARG A 245 -22.80 -8.89 15.44
C ARG A 245 -21.65 -9.89 15.41
N MET A 246 -21.03 -10.06 14.24
CA MET A 246 -19.85 -10.91 14.09
C MET A 246 -18.63 -10.35 14.82
N LEU A 247 -18.31 -9.07 14.65
CA LEU A 247 -17.19 -8.44 15.36
C LEU A 247 -17.42 -8.47 16.88
N GLU A 248 -18.61 -8.12 17.35
CA GLU A 248 -18.97 -8.18 18.78
C GLU A 248 -18.87 -9.62 19.32
N GLY A 249 -19.20 -10.63 18.51
CA GLY A 249 -18.96 -12.05 18.82
C GLY A 249 -17.48 -12.41 18.97
N LEU A 250 -16.60 -11.85 18.14
CA LEU A 250 -15.16 -12.07 18.23
C LEU A 250 -14.54 -11.40 19.48
N ASP A 251 -14.95 -10.16 19.79
CA ASP A 251 -14.60 -9.49 21.04
C ASP A 251 -15.07 -10.29 22.26
N TYR A 252 -16.27 -10.88 22.20
CA TYR A 252 -16.78 -11.75 23.25
C TYR A 252 -15.92 -12.99 23.48
N VAL A 253 -15.49 -13.65 22.40
CA VAL A 253 -14.58 -14.81 22.50
C VAL A 253 -13.27 -14.42 23.17
N ASP A 254 -12.63 -13.32 22.74
CA ASP A 254 -11.34 -12.89 23.29
C ASP A 254 -11.43 -12.58 24.79
N ARG A 255 -12.47 -11.85 25.20
CA ARG A 255 -12.72 -11.51 26.61
C ARG A 255 -13.01 -12.75 27.45
N THR A 256 -13.82 -13.66 26.92
CA THR A 256 -14.21 -14.89 27.63
C THR A 256 -13.04 -15.87 27.72
N ALA A 257 -12.12 -15.85 26.75
CA ALA A 257 -10.94 -16.69 26.77
C ALA A 257 -9.95 -16.34 27.89
N ARG A 258 -9.99 -15.11 28.43
CA ARG A 258 -9.19 -14.66 29.58
C ARG A 258 -7.69 -14.98 29.42
N GLY A 259 -7.15 -14.74 28.23
CA GLY A 259 -5.74 -14.95 27.90
C GLY A 259 -5.36 -16.40 27.54
N ARG A 260 -6.31 -17.35 27.53
CA ARG A 260 -6.08 -18.68 26.96
C ARG A 260 -5.99 -18.60 25.43
N PRO A 261 -5.17 -19.44 24.79
CA PRO A 261 -5.18 -19.55 23.34
C PRO A 261 -6.56 -19.95 22.83
N TRP A 262 -7.02 -19.29 21.79
CA TRP A 262 -8.31 -19.55 21.18
C TRP A 262 -8.21 -19.58 19.66
N VAL A 263 -9.06 -20.40 19.06
CA VAL A 263 -9.31 -20.44 17.62
C VAL A 263 -10.80 -20.31 17.36
N VAL A 264 -11.17 -19.38 16.48
CA VAL A 264 -12.56 -19.19 16.05
C VAL A 264 -12.75 -19.79 14.66
N ASN A 265 -13.73 -20.68 14.52
CA ASN A 265 -14.28 -21.08 13.23
C ASN A 265 -15.37 -20.09 12.80
N LEU A 266 -15.19 -19.48 11.63
CA LEU A 266 -16.16 -18.65 10.94
C LEU A 266 -16.59 -19.35 9.65
N SER A 267 -17.81 -19.87 9.65
CA SER A 267 -18.45 -20.50 8.50
C SER A 267 -19.61 -19.65 8.00
N VAL A 268 -19.30 -18.37 7.79
CA VAL A 268 -20.22 -17.28 7.40
C VAL A 268 -19.62 -16.54 6.19
N GLY A 269 -20.37 -15.70 5.48
CA GLY A 269 -19.82 -15.07 4.27
C GLY A 269 -20.61 -13.87 3.75
N ARG A 270 -20.14 -13.32 2.64
CA ARG A 270 -20.77 -12.28 1.81
C ARG A 270 -20.09 -12.33 0.44
N THR A 271 -20.71 -11.85 -0.63
CA THR A 271 -20.07 -11.78 -1.96
C THR A 271 -19.86 -10.35 -2.45
N ALA A 272 -20.65 -9.37 -2.03
CA ALA A 272 -20.44 -7.97 -2.34
C ALA A 272 -19.48 -7.29 -1.35
N GLY A 273 -18.53 -6.52 -1.88
CA GLY A 273 -17.58 -5.68 -1.16
C GLY A 273 -16.21 -5.67 -1.83
N SER A 274 -15.15 -5.27 -1.12
CA SER A 274 -13.90 -4.91 -1.80
C SER A 274 -13.01 -6.08 -2.25
N HIS A 275 -13.06 -7.24 -1.57
CA HIS A 275 -12.24 -8.45 -1.85
C HIS A 275 -10.72 -8.24 -1.83
N ASP A 276 -10.23 -7.22 -1.15
CA ASP A 276 -8.81 -6.87 -1.01
C ASP A 276 -8.33 -6.88 0.46
N GLY A 277 -9.20 -7.26 1.41
CA GLY A 277 -8.92 -7.24 2.84
C GLY A 277 -9.16 -5.88 3.52
N THR A 278 -9.69 -4.88 2.82
CA THR A 278 -9.88 -3.51 3.35
C THR A 278 -11.27 -3.24 3.92
N SER A 279 -12.19 -4.20 3.91
CA SER A 279 -13.47 -4.02 4.61
C SER A 279 -13.26 -3.83 6.11
N LEU A 280 -14.09 -3.03 6.78
CA LEU A 280 -13.92 -2.74 8.21
C LEU A 280 -14.02 -4.01 9.09
N VAL A 281 -14.74 -5.01 8.60
CA VAL A 281 -14.83 -6.33 9.23
C VAL A 281 -13.49 -7.06 9.17
N GLU A 282 -12.86 -7.09 8.00
CA GLU A 282 -11.56 -7.72 7.79
C GLU A 282 -10.44 -7.01 8.54
N GLN A 283 -10.50 -5.68 8.60
CA GLN A 283 -9.61 -4.88 9.43
C GLN A 283 -9.82 -5.18 10.92
N GLY A 284 -11.07 -5.27 11.40
CA GLY A 284 -11.37 -5.65 12.78
C GLY A 284 -10.84 -7.04 13.15
N MET A 285 -11.01 -8.03 12.26
CA MET A 285 -10.42 -9.37 12.43
C MET A 285 -8.89 -9.33 12.48
N HIS A 286 -8.28 -8.55 11.60
CA HIS A 286 -6.83 -8.39 11.50
C HIS A 286 -6.24 -7.75 12.76
N GLU A 287 -6.84 -6.65 13.25
CA GLU A 287 -6.43 -5.98 14.48
C GLU A 287 -6.58 -6.90 15.70
N LEU A 288 -7.66 -7.67 15.79
CA LEU A 288 -7.89 -8.59 16.90
C LEU A 288 -6.78 -9.66 17.02
N MET A 289 -6.33 -10.21 15.90
CA MET A 289 -5.23 -11.19 15.89
C MET A 289 -3.87 -10.56 16.23
N ARG A 290 -3.70 -9.25 16.02
CA ARG A 290 -2.45 -8.53 16.32
C ARG A 290 -2.30 -8.11 17.78
N LEU A 291 -3.37 -8.16 18.57
CA LEU A 291 -3.32 -7.85 20.01
C LEU A 291 -2.42 -8.82 20.81
N GLY A 292 -2.09 -10.01 20.28
CA GLY A 292 -1.11 -10.89 20.89
C GLY A 292 -1.13 -12.33 20.37
N PRO A 293 -0.14 -13.16 20.76
CA PRO A 293 -0.09 -14.57 20.38
C PRO A 293 -1.27 -15.37 20.97
N GLY A 294 -1.55 -16.54 20.39
CA GLY A 294 -2.62 -17.43 20.85
C GLY A 294 -4.00 -17.10 20.25
N ARG A 295 -4.08 -16.30 19.20
CA ARG A 295 -5.33 -15.87 18.56
C ARG A 295 -5.34 -16.29 17.10
N VAL A 296 -6.30 -17.09 16.68
CA VAL A 296 -6.44 -17.51 15.29
C VAL A 296 -7.90 -17.46 14.85
N ILE A 297 -8.15 -16.87 13.69
CA ILE A 297 -9.44 -16.91 13.02
C ILE A 297 -9.30 -17.78 11.77
N VAL A 298 -10.19 -18.75 11.63
CA VAL A 298 -10.28 -19.64 10.47
C VAL A 298 -11.62 -19.40 9.78
N GLN A 299 -11.56 -19.05 8.50
CA GLN A 299 -12.70 -18.58 7.71
C GLN A 299 -12.92 -19.49 6.50
N SER A 300 -14.17 -19.88 6.25
CA SER A 300 -14.53 -20.60 5.02
C SER A 300 -14.36 -19.71 3.78
N ALA A 301 -13.81 -20.26 2.69
CA ALA A 301 -13.56 -19.52 1.45
C ALA A 301 -14.82 -19.06 0.72
N GLY A 302 -15.95 -19.76 0.87
CA GLY A 302 -17.18 -19.55 0.13
C GLY A 302 -17.49 -20.68 -0.87
N ASN A 303 -18.75 -20.76 -1.30
CA ASN A 303 -19.26 -21.81 -2.19
C ASN A 303 -19.70 -21.22 -3.55
N TYR A 304 -19.00 -20.20 -4.04
CA TYR A 304 -19.50 -19.30 -5.09
C TYR A 304 -18.86 -19.51 -6.46
N ARG A 305 -17.89 -20.42 -6.59
CA ARG A 305 -17.10 -20.60 -7.82
C ARG A 305 -17.95 -20.87 -9.06
N SER A 306 -19.01 -21.65 -8.90
CA SER A 306 -19.95 -22.04 -9.96
C SER A 306 -21.31 -21.33 -9.86
N ALA A 307 -21.43 -20.32 -8.99
CA ALA A 307 -22.69 -19.64 -8.71
C ALA A 307 -23.01 -18.48 -9.69
N ASN A 308 -22.10 -18.17 -10.63
CA ASN A 308 -22.26 -17.08 -11.61
C ASN A 308 -22.46 -15.69 -10.97
N LEU A 309 -21.79 -15.46 -9.84
CA LEU A 309 -21.93 -14.24 -9.04
C LEU A 309 -20.77 -13.24 -9.22
N ALA A 310 -19.72 -13.59 -9.97
CA ALA A 310 -18.51 -12.76 -10.08
C ALA A 310 -18.14 -12.50 -11.55
N VAL A 311 -17.75 -11.27 -11.85
CA VAL A 311 -17.21 -10.82 -13.13
C VAL A 311 -15.87 -10.14 -12.90
N GLN A 312 -14.91 -10.41 -13.79
CA GLN A 312 -13.72 -9.57 -13.96
C GLN A 312 -13.68 -9.10 -15.40
N GLY A 313 -13.18 -7.89 -15.65
CA GLY A 313 -13.08 -7.38 -17.00
C GLY A 313 -12.16 -6.19 -17.16
N TRP A 314 -12.04 -5.74 -18.41
CA TRP A 314 -11.32 -4.54 -18.79
C TRP A 314 -12.18 -3.65 -19.68
N CYS A 315 -12.15 -2.36 -19.42
CA CYS A 315 -12.71 -1.30 -20.23
C CYS A 315 -11.58 -0.34 -20.65
N ARG A 316 -11.69 0.33 -21.80
CA ARG A 316 -10.73 1.32 -22.30
C ARG A 316 -11.43 2.66 -22.53
N ASP A 317 -10.67 3.73 -22.76
CA ASP A 317 -11.21 5.04 -23.13
C ASP A 317 -12.17 4.94 -24.32
N GLY A 318 -13.37 5.48 -24.14
CA GLY A 318 -14.44 5.47 -25.13
C GLY A 318 -15.10 4.12 -25.38
N GLU A 319 -14.61 3.03 -24.77
CA GLU A 319 -15.26 1.72 -24.83
C GLU A 319 -16.34 1.58 -23.74
N TYR A 320 -17.21 0.59 -23.90
CA TYR A 320 -18.11 0.16 -22.84
C TYR A 320 -18.08 -1.37 -22.65
N ARG A 321 -18.54 -1.82 -21.49
CA ARG A 321 -18.77 -3.23 -21.15
C ARG A 321 -20.15 -3.39 -20.54
N ASP A 322 -20.92 -4.34 -21.08
CA ASP A 322 -22.25 -4.69 -20.58
C ASP A 322 -22.16 -5.94 -19.71
N LEU A 323 -22.72 -5.83 -18.51
CA LEU A 323 -22.93 -6.91 -17.57
C LEU A 323 -24.42 -7.25 -17.60
N GLU A 324 -24.75 -8.41 -18.18
CA GLU A 324 -26.11 -8.93 -18.21
C GLU A 324 -26.44 -9.56 -16.85
N TRP A 325 -27.39 -8.96 -16.13
CA TRP A 325 -27.83 -9.38 -14.80
C TRP A 325 -29.23 -9.97 -14.88
N ILE A 326 -29.36 -11.23 -14.51
CA ILE A 326 -30.56 -12.04 -14.63
C ILE A 326 -31.23 -12.16 -13.25
N VAL A 327 -32.41 -11.55 -13.13
CA VAL A 327 -33.31 -11.69 -11.97
C VAL A 327 -34.42 -12.66 -12.35
N ASP A 328 -34.58 -13.74 -11.58
CA ASP A 328 -35.57 -14.78 -11.87
C ASP A 328 -37.00 -14.31 -11.53
N PRO A 329 -38.04 -14.66 -12.30
CA PRO A 329 -39.42 -14.31 -11.95
C PRO A 329 -39.90 -14.83 -10.59
N THR A 330 -39.25 -15.85 -10.02
CA THR A 330 -39.54 -16.37 -8.69
C THR A 330 -38.76 -15.67 -7.58
N ASP A 331 -37.77 -14.85 -7.95
CA ASP A 331 -37.06 -14.00 -7.02
C ASP A 331 -37.95 -12.83 -6.61
N THR A 332 -38.11 -12.67 -5.30
CA THR A 332 -38.93 -11.64 -4.67
C THR A 332 -38.13 -10.86 -3.63
N THR A 333 -36.80 -11.00 -3.68
CA THR A 333 -35.86 -10.41 -2.72
C THR A 333 -35.20 -9.16 -3.28
N ASP A 334 -34.65 -8.35 -2.37
CA ASP A 334 -33.78 -7.24 -2.75
C ASP A 334 -32.47 -7.79 -3.32
N ASN A 335 -31.95 -7.10 -4.32
CA ASN A 335 -30.92 -7.59 -5.21
C ASN A 335 -29.80 -6.56 -5.34
N GLU A 336 -28.54 -6.99 -5.30
CA GLU A 336 -27.41 -6.05 -5.21
C GLU A 336 -26.27 -6.45 -6.16
N ILE A 337 -25.75 -5.48 -6.92
CA ILE A 337 -24.46 -5.58 -7.60
C ILE A 337 -23.49 -4.59 -6.97
N ASP A 338 -22.28 -5.05 -6.71
CA ASP A 338 -21.17 -4.30 -6.14
C ASP A 338 -19.96 -4.37 -7.09
N ALA A 339 -19.50 -3.23 -7.59
CA ALA A 339 -18.46 -3.13 -8.60
C ALA A 339 -17.32 -2.20 -8.19
N TRP A 340 -16.09 -2.61 -8.46
CA TRP A 340 -14.87 -1.92 -8.01
C TRP A 340 -13.83 -1.81 -9.11
N TYR A 341 -13.16 -0.66 -9.15
CA TYR A 341 -12.12 -0.36 -10.12
C TYR A 341 -11.17 0.73 -9.58
N SER A 342 -10.02 0.92 -10.25
CA SER A 342 -8.98 1.81 -9.75
C SER A 342 -9.48 3.24 -9.52
N GLY A 343 -9.10 3.85 -8.40
CA GLY A 343 -9.35 5.28 -8.11
C GLY A 343 -8.77 6.25 -9.17
N LYS A 344 -7.84 5.77 -9.99
CA LYS A 344 -7.19 6.53 -11.08
C LYS A 344 -7.99 6.53 -12.39
N ASP A 345 -8.90 5.57 -12.54
CA ASP A 345 -9.78 5.48 -13.69
C ASP A 345 -11.07 6.26 -13.42
N ARG A 346 -11.77 6.65 -14.48
CA ARG A 346 -13.07 7.30 -14.43
C ARG A 346 -14.01 6.60 -15.41
N PHE A 347 -15.03 5.97 -14.84
CA PHE A 347 -16.12 5.38 -15.61
C PHE A 347 -17.40 6.21 -15.47
N VAL A 348 -18.32 6.02 -16.41
CA VAL A 348 -19.75 6.29 -16.23
C VAL A 348 -20.45 4.95 -16.10
N ILE A 349 -21.33 4.82 -15.09
CA ILE A 349 -22.08 3.59 -14.86
C ILE A 349 -23.51 3.83 -15.32
N ALA A 350 -24.05 2.92 -16.10
CA ALA A 350 -25.37 3.05 -16.67
C ALA A 350 -26.18 1.77 -16.45
N ILE A 351 -27.44 1.88 -16.03
CA ILE A 351 -28.31 0.72 -15.82
C ILE A 351 -29.60 0.81 -16.64
N ARG A 352 -30.04 -0.31 -17.20
CA ARG A 352 -31.27 -0.42 -17.98
C ARG A 352 -32.15 -1.57 -17.49
N PRO A 353 -33.44 -1.31 -17.17
CA PRO A 353 -34.42 -2.33 -16.84
C PRO A 353 -34.73 -3.32 -17.97
N PRO A 354 -35.26 -4.52 -17.66
CA PRO A 354 -35.80 -5.46 -18.62
C PRO A 354 -36.80 -4.77 -19.56
N GLN A 355 -36.65 -5.00 -20.86
CA GLN A 355 -37.49 -4.42 -21.92
C GLN A 355 -37.55 -2.87 -21.97
N GLY A 356 -36.75 -2.17 -21.17
CA GLY A 356 -36.61 -0.71 -21.20
C GLY A 356 -35.81 -0.22 -22.41
N THR A 357 -36.08 1.01 -22.85
CA THR A 357 -35.40 1.62 -24.01
C THR A 357 -34.28 2.60 -23.65
N THR A 358 -34.16 2.99 -22.38
CA THR A 358 -33.22 4.03 -21.92
C THR A 358 -32.36 3.55 -20.76
N PHE A 359 -31.13 4.06 -20.71
CA PHE A 359 -30.22 3.87 -19.58
C PHE A 359 -30.38 5.01 -18.58
N VAL A 360 -30.29 4.68 -17.30
CA VAL A 360 -30.04 5.64 -16.22
C VAL A 360 -28.53 5.73 -16.03
N GLU A 361 -27.92 6.86 -16.37
CA GLU A 361 -26.47 7.08 -16.28
C GLU A 361 -26.09 7.83 -15.00
N VAL A 362 -25.02 7.37 -14.34
CA VAL A 362 -24.50 7.92 -13.09
C VAL A 362 -22.99 8.11 -13.20
N LYS A 363 -22.56 9.37 -13.08
CA LYS A 363 -21.14 9.74 -13.14
C LYS A 363 -20.46 9.50 -11.80
N LEU A 364 -19.12 9.47 -11.83
CA LEU A 364 -18.32 9.27 -10.63
C LEU A 364 -18.52 10.41 -9.61
N GLY A 365 -19.09 10.05 -8.45
CA GLY A 365 -19.48 10.96 -7.38
C GLY A 365 -20.99 11.17 -7.25
N ASP A 366 -21.79 10.61 -8.16
CA ASP A 366 -23.24 10.83 -8.20
C ASP A 366 -24.04 9.58 -7.79
N VAL A 367 -25.35 9.78 -7.65
CA VAL A 367 -26.35 8.74 -7.36
C VAL A 367 -27.62 9.02 -8.18
N ALA A 368 -28.34 7.98 -8.61
CA ALA A 368 -29.63 8.12 -9.27
C ALA A 368 -30.62 7.02 -8.89
N ASP A 369 -31.89 7.41 -8.76
CA ASP A 369 -33.02 6.48 -8.66
C ASP A 369 -33.22 5.75 -10.00
N ILE A 370 -33.48 4.45 -9.92
CA ILE A 370 -33.85 3.60 -11.05
C ILE A 370 -35.37 3.58 -11.11
N VAL A 371 -35.94 4.16 -12.17
CA VAL A 371 -37.39 4.26 -12.33
C VAL A 371 -37.86 3.30 -13.42
N HIS A 372 -38.88 2.51 -13.11
CA HIS A 372 -39.57 1.64 -14.07
C HIS A 372 -41.08 1.88 -13.95
N GLU A 373 -41.73 2.15 -15.08
CA GLU A 373 -43.18 2.46 -15.14
C GLU A 373 -43.65 3.56 -14.17
N GLY A 374 -42.78 4.54 -13.87
CA GLY A 374 -43.08 5.65 -12.97
C GLY A 374 -42.89 5.33 -11.48
N VAL A 375 -42.39 4.15 -11.14
CA VAL A 375 -42.07 3.71 -9.76
C VAL A 375 -40.56 3.59 -9.60
N VAL A 376 -40.04 4.04 -8.45
CA VAL A 376 -38.64 3.79 -8.08
C VAL A 376 -38.50 2.32 -7.70
N VAL A 377 -37.71 1.58 -8.47
CA VAL A 377 -37.49 0.14 -8.31
C VAL A 377 -36.09 -0.20 -7.83
N GLY A 378 -35.24 0.81 -7.65
CA GLY A 378 -33.87 0.64 -7.19
C GLY A 378 -33.10 1.93 -7.21
N ARG A 379 -31.80 1.85 -6.91
CA ARG A 379 -30.88 2.98 -6.93
C ARG A 379 -29.47 2.55 -7.32
N LEU A 380 -28.78 3.43 -8.06
CA LEU A 380 -27.37 3.25 -8.44
C LEU A 380 -26.54 4.34 -7.79
N TYR A 381 -25.58 3.93 -6.97
CA TYR A 381 -24.58 4.78 -6.33
C TYR A 381 -23.24 4.63 -7.05
N HIS A 382 -22.55 5.74 -7.29
CA HIS A 382 -21.22 5.72 -7.89
C HIS A 382 -20.23 6.55 -7.05
N ARG A 383 -19.67 5.88 -6.07
CA ARG A 383 -18.79 6.46 -5.05
C ARG A 383 -17.37 6.63 -5.56
N ARG A 384 -16.79 7.79 -5.24
CA ARG A 384 -15.39 8.13 -5.55
C ARG A 384 -14.49 7.81 -4.37
N ASN A 385 -13.35 7.17 -4.64
CA ASN A 385 -12.26 6.95 -3.68
C ASN A 385 -12.77 6.49 -2.31
N ASP A 386 -13.17 5.21 -2.18
CA ASP A 386 -13.49 4.64 -0.88
C ASP A 386 -12.34 4.91 0.10
N PRO A 387 -12.63 5.39 1.32
CA PRO A 387 -11.60 5.84 2.25
C PRO A 387 -10.71 4.71 2.79
N ASN A 388 -11.01 3.44 2.52
CA ASN A 388 -10.22 2.32 3.02
C ASN A 388 -9.17 1.81 2.02
N ASN A 389 -9.37 2.02 0.71
CA ASN A 389 -8.46 1.54 -0.34
C ASN A 389 -8.22 2.53 -1.49
N ARG A 390 -8.90 3.68 -1.47
CA ARG A 390 -8.87 4.73 -2.51
C ARG A 390 -9.40 4.30 -3.88
N ASP A 391 -10.02 3.14 -4.00
CA ASP A 391 -10.64 2.70 -5.24
C ASP A 391 -12.04 3.28 -5.43
N ASN A 392 -12.48 3.35 -6.68
CA ASN A 392 -13.84 3.77 -7.01
C ASN A 392 -14.79 2.57 -6.87
N HIS A 393 -16.01 2.86 -6.45
CA HIS A 393 -17.00 1.86 -6.07
C HIS A 393 -18.36 2.22 -6.64
N ALA A 394 -18.99 1.31 -7.36
CA ALA A 394 -20.35 1.46 -7.84
C ALA A 394 -21.22 0.35 -7.25
N GLU A 395 -22.37 0.72 -6.68
CA GLU A 395 -23.28 -0.23 -6.03
C GLU A 395 -24.70 0.02 -6.53
N VAL A 396 -25.36 -1.05 -6.98
CA VAL A 396 -26.73 -1.04 -7.47
C VAL A 396 -27.57 -1.83 -6.49
N PHE A 397 -28.63 -1.21 -5.98
CA PHE A 397 -29.69 -1.88 -5.23
C PHE A 397 -30.94 -1.95 -6.09
N LEU A 398 -31.51 -3.14 -6.27
CA LEU A 398 -32.86 -3.36 -6.78
C LEU A 398 -33.74 -3.80 -5.62
N TYR A 399 -34.89 -3.16 -5.47
CA TYR A 399 -35.85 -3.48 -4.42
C TYR A 399 -36.77 -4.63 -4.87
N SER A 400 -37.44 -5.29 -3.91
CA SER A 400 -38.36 -6.42 -4.16
C SER A 400 -39.47 -6.16 -5.19
N GLY A 401 -39.74 -4.89 -5.55
CA GLY A 401 -40.69 -4.48 -6.58
C GLY A 401 -40.08 -4.32 -8.00
N ALA A 402 -38.78 -4.58 -8.18
CA ALA A 402 -38.12 -4.49 -9.47
C ALA A 402 -38.61 -5.59 -10.44
N PRO A 403 -38.82 -5.28 -11.73
CA PRO A 403 -39.27 -6.28 -12.69
C PRO A 403 -38.22 -7.39 -12.87
N PRO A 404 -38.64 -8.67 -12.92
CA PRO A 404 -37.75 -9.77 -13.24
C PRO A 404 -37.33 -9.74 -14.71
N GLY A 405 -36.21 -10.37 -15.02
CA GLY A 405 -35.68 -10.46 -16.38
C GLY A 405 -34.21 -10.06 -16.48
N VAL A 406 -33.79 -9.70 -17.69
CA VAL A 406 -32.39 -9.35 -17.98
C VAL A 406 -32.21 -7.84 -17.88
N TRP A 407 -31.55 -7.41 -16.81
CA TRP A 407 -31.03 -6.07 -16.60
C TRP A 407 -29.68 -5.92 -17.31
N THR A 408 -29.36 -4.71 -17.75
CA THR A 408 -28.05 -4.40 -18.32
C THR A 408 -27.36 -3.34 -17.47
N LEU A 409 -26.27 -3.70 -16.80
CA LEU A 409 -25.36 -2.75 -16.15
C LEU A 409 -24.17 -2.49 -17.09
N ARG A 410 -23.94 -1.25 -17.46
CA ARG A 410 -22.92 -0.83 -18.43
C ARG A 410 -21.87 0.03 -17.75
N LEU A 411 -20.59 -0.33 -17.94
CA LEU A 411 -19.44 0.47 -17.55
C LEU A 411 -18.86 1.14 -18.80
N ILE A 412 -18.75 2.47 -18.82
CA ILE A 412 -18.27 3.26 -19.95
C ILE A 412 -16.96 3.95 -19.56
N GLY A 413 -15.88 3.70 -20.29
CA GLY A 413 -14.57 4.30 -20.04
C GLY A 413 -14.52 5.77 -20.47
N GLU A 414 -14.37 6.70 -19.52
CA GLU A 414 -14.23 8.13 -19.82
C GLU A 414 -12.77 8.58 -19.76
N TYR A 415 -12.02 8.09 -18.77
CA TYR A 415 -10.57 8.28 -18.64
C TYR A 415 -9.97 7.08 -17.93
N VAL A 416 -9.10 6.33 -18.58
CA VAL A 416 -8.74 4.98 -18.18
C VAL A 416 -7.24 4.76 -18.23
N ILE A 417 -6.64 4.49 -17.08
CA ILE A 417 -5.23 4.12 -16.91
C ILE A 417 -5.09 2.60 -16.82
N SER A 418 -5.82 1.96 -15.89
CA SER A 418 -5.78 0.50 -15.71
C SER A 418 -6.84 -0.20 -16.56
N GLY A 419 -8.07 0.30 -16.51
CA GLY A 419 -9.23 -0.26 -17.19
C GLY A 419 -9.81 -1.49 -16.55
N ARG A 420 -9.15 -2.05 -15.54
CA ARG A 420 -9.58 -3.27 -14.87
C ARG A 420 -10.70 -2.99 -13.88
N PHE A 421 -11.72 -3.85 -13.90
CA PHE A 421 -12.81 -3.82 -12.93
C PHE A 421 -13.20 -5.23 -12.50
N HIS A 422 -13.86 -5.29 -11.35
CA HIS A 422 -14.52 -6.49 -10.85
C HIS A 422 -15.93 -6.14 -10.41
N ALA A 423 -16.86 -7.07 -10.53
CA ALA A 423 -18.22 -6.91 -10.06
C ALA A 423 -18.74 -8.21 -9.46
N TRP A 424 -19.49 -8.09 -8.38
CA TRP A 424 -20.10 -9.20 -7.67
C TRP A 424 -21.59 -8.95 -7.46
N ILE A 425 -22.38 -10.02 -7.51
CA ILE A 425 -23.77 -10.02 -7.06
C ILE A 425 -23.78 -10.45 -5.59
N GLU A 426 -24.45 -9.70 -4.73
CA GLU A 426 -24.70 -10.15 -3.36
C GLU A 426 -25.65 -11.34 -3.38
N ARG A 427 -25.42 -12.28 -2.47
CA ARG A 427 -26.29 -13.44 -2.35
C ARG A 427 -27.62 -13.11 -1.68
N ASP A 428 -28.65 -13.83 -2.09
CA ASP A 428 -29.99 -13.70 -1.50
C ASP A 428 -30.12 -14.58 -0.25
N LEU A 429 -30.74 -14.01 0.78
CA LEU A 429 -30.93 -14.66 2.07
C LEU A 429 -32.20 -15.53 2.13
N ALA A 430 -32.89 -15.74 1.00
CA ALA A 430 -34.15 -16.47 0.91
C ALA A 430 -34.02 -17.85 0.23
N ARG A 431 -35.17 -18.50 -0.02
CA ARG A 431 -35.34 -19.91 -0.42
C ARG A 431 -34.44 -20.34 -1.60
N SER A 432 -34.10 -21.64 -1.64
CA SER A 432 -33.44 -22.26 -2.82
C SER A 432 -34.17 -21.86 -4.12
N GLY A 433 -33.42 -21.38 -5.11
CA GLY A 433 -33.92 -20.97 -6.41
C GLY A 433 -34.13 -19.47 -6.62
N ALA A 434 -34.06 -18.63 -5.57
CA ALA A 434 -34.29 -17.20 -5.69
C ALA A 434 -33.06 -16.37 -6.10
N GLN A 435 -31.85 -16.95 -6.19
CA GLN A 435 -30.61 -16.21 -6.42
C GLN A 435 -30.52 -15.56 -7.81
N SER A 436 -30.35 -14.24 -7.89
CA SER A 436 -29.98 -13.56 -9.14
C SER A 436 -28.53 -13.84 -9.56
N ARG A 437 -28.22 -13.71 -10.86
CA ARG A 437 -26.93 -14.13 -11.43
C ARG A 437 -26.52 -13.31 -12.65
N PHE A 438 -25.23 -13.30 -12.96
CA PHE A 438 -24.76 -12.83 -14.25
C PHE A 438 -25.00 -13.89 -15.35
N ASP A 439 -25.07 -13.46 -16.62
CA ASP A 439 -25.01 -14.40 -17.75
C ASP A 439 -23.69 -15.20 -17.69
N ALA A 440 -23.77 -16.53 -17.82
CA ALA A 440 -22.63 -17.42 -17.67
C ALA A 440 -21.48 -17.14 -18.67
N LYS A 441 -21.72 -16.40 -19.76
CA LYS A 441 -20.70 -16.02 -20.75
C LYS A 441 -19.73 -14.96 -20.24
N ILE A 442 -20.13 -14.17 -19.24
CA ILE A 442 -19.32 -13.05 -18.71
C ILE A 442 -18.72 -13.36 -17.32
N THR A 443 -19.13 -14.47 -16.71
CA THR A 443 -18.73 -14.82 -15.34
C THR A 443 -17.32 -15.37 -15.25
N SER A 444 -16.66 -15.06 -14.14
CA SER A 444 -15.34 -15.56 -13.78
C SER A 444 -15.44 -16.70 -12.76
N GLN A 445 -14.60 -17.74 -12.93
CA GLN A 445 -14.41 -18.77 -11.91
C GLN A 445 -13.28 -18.44 -10.91
N SER A 446 -12.54 -17.36 -11.15
CA SER A 446 -11.58 -16.73 -10.22
C SER A 446 -12.18 -15.47 -9.57
N TYR A 447 -11.58 -14.96 -8.50
CA TYR A 447 -12.14 -13.84 -7.70
C TYR A 447 -13.50 -14.17 -7.10
N THR A 448 -13.68 -15.41 -6.67
CA THR A 448 -14.95 -15.93 -6.15
C THR A 448 -14.94 -16.13 -4.64
N LEU A 449 -13.87 -15.75 -3.95
CA LEU A 449 -13.78 -15.75 -2.48
C LEU A 449 -14.93 -14.96 -1.87
N GLY A 450 -15.38 -15.33 -0.68
CA GLY A 450 -16.25 -14.46 0.10
C GLY A 450 -15.52 -13.18 0.50
N THR A 451 -16.24 -12.06 0.56
CA THR A 451 -15.66 -10.72 0.83
C THR A 451 -14.90 -10.66 2.16
N ILE A 452 -15.35 -11.37 3.20
CA ILE A 452 -14.66 -11.42 4.51
C ILE A 452 -13.55 -12.48 4.58
N ALA A 453 -13.30 -13.21 3.48
CA ALA A 453 -12.30 -14.26 3.40
C ALA A 453 -10.98 -13.77 2.80
N THR A 454 -10.82 -12.46 2.62
CA THR A 454 -9.66 -11.85 1.93
C THR A 454 -8.66 -11.20 2.88
N SER A 455 -8.97 -11.10 4.18
CA SER A 455 -8.07 -10.59 5.23
C SER A 455 -6.70 -11.32 5.22
N PRO A 456 -5.56 -10.59 5.26
CA PRO A 456 -4.23 -11.17 5.09
C PRO A 456 -3.85 -12.21 6.15
N LEU A 457 -4.25 -12.00 7.41
CA LEU A 457 -3.85 -12.86 8.52
C LEU A 457 -4.83 -14.01 8.79
N VAL A 458 -6.11 -13.83 8.43
CA VAL A 458 -7.14 -14.86 8.60
C VAL A 458 -6.78 -16.07 7.76
N ILE A 459 -6.94 -17.27 8.30
CA ILE A 459 -6.69 -18.51 7.56
C ILE A 459 -7.95 -18.86 6.77
N THR A 460 -7.91 -18.69 5.45
CA THR A 460 -9.02 -18.95 4.55
C THR A 460 -8.93 -20.37 4.00
N VAL A 461 -10.02 -21.13 4.13
CA VAL A 461 -10.03 -22.57 3.85
C VAL A 461 -11.02 -22.92 2.75
N GLY A 462 -10.52 -23.54 1.67
CA GLY A 462 -11.34 -24.13 0.61
C GLY A 462 -11.65 -25.61 0.85
N ALA A 463 -12.49 -26.19 0.00
CA ALA A 463 -13.01 -27.56 0.16
C ALA A 463 -12.50 -28.51 -0.92
N TYR A 464 -12.23 -29.75 -0.53
CA TYR A 464 -12.02 -30.87 -1.44
C TYR A 464 -12.90 -32.07 -1.07
N ASP A 465 -13.14 -32.96 -2.04
CA ASP A 465 -13.87 -34.21 -1.81
C ASP A 465 -12.91 -35.31 -1.37
N ALA A 466 -12.90 -35.61 -0.07
CA ALA A 466 -12.03 -36.65 0.48
C ALA A 466 -12.51 -38.07 0.18
N ASN A 467 -13.75 -38.24 -0.30
CA ASN A 467 -14.35 -39.56 -0.57
C ASN A 467 -13.98 -40.08 -1.97
N VAL A 468 -13.40 -39.24 -2.81
CA VAL A 468 -12.99 -39.58 -4.18
C VAL A 468 -11.48 -39.75 -4.25
N VAL A 469 -11.02 -40.76 -5.00
CA VAL A 469 -9.60 -41.02 -5.25
C VAL A 469 -8.94 -39.79 -5.87
N GLY A 470 -7.78 -39.40 -5.34
CA GLY A 470 -7.08 -38.17 -5.74
C GLY A 470 -7.55 -36.92 -5.00
N SER A 471 -8.64 -37.01 -4.25
CA SER A 471 -9.27 -35.96 -3.43
C SER A 471 -9.36 -34.61 -4.15
N PRO A 472 -10.16 -34.54 -5.24
CA PRO A 472 -10.27 -33.36 -6.08
C PRO A 472 -10.87 -32.18 -5.33
N VAL A 473 -10.47 -30.96 -5.71
CA VAL A 473 -11.07 -29.72 -5.20
C VAL A 473 -12.56 -29.70 -5.54
N ALA A 474 -13.39 -29.32 -4.56
CA ALA A 474 -14.83 -29.31 -4.73
C ALA A 474 -15.24 -28.23 -5.77
N PRO A 475 -16.13 -28.53 -6.73
CA PRO A 475 -16.49 -27.59 -7.79
C PRO A 475 -17.06 -26.25 -7.30
N PHE A 476 -17.75 -26.27 -6.15
CA PHE A 476 -18.29 -25.06 -5.53
C PHE A 476 -17.24 -24.22 -4.80
N SER A 477 -16.08 -24.78 -4.43
CA SER A 477 -15.11 -24.12 -3.57
C SER A 477 -14.61 -22.84 -4.22
N SER A 478 -14.92 -21.71 -3.58
CA SER A 478 -14.46 -20.39 -3.98
C SER A 478 -12.94 -20.32 -4.04
N ARG A 479 -12.44 -19.46 -4.92
CA ARG A 479 -11.01 -19.32 -5.17
C ARG A 479 -10.64 -17.87 -5.46
N GLY A 480 -9.42 -17.52 -5.08
CA GLY A 480 -8.82 -16.25 -5.42
C GLY A 480 -8.47 -16.09 -6.91
N PRO A 481 -7.57 -15.15 -7.22
CA PRO A 481 -6.90 -14.28 -6.25
C PRO A 481 -7.87 -13.28 -5.61
N THR A 482 -7.38 -12.60 -4.59
CA THR A 482 -7.99 -11.38 -4.05
C THR A 482 -7.87 -10.24 -5.08
N ARG A 483 -8.65 -9.17 -4.92
CA ARG A 483 -8.65 -8.03 -5.87
C ARG A 483 -7.31 -7.30 -5.92
N ASP A 484 -6.55 -7.31 -4.83
CA ASP A 484 -5.17 -6.81 -4.75
C ASP A 484 -4.11 -7.83 -5.21
N GLU A 485 -4.52 -8.81 -6.02
CA GLU A 485 -3.67 -9.80 -6.69
C GLU A 485 -2.99 -10.84 -5.80
N ARG A 486 -3.35 -10.97 -4.51
CA ARG A 486 -2.83 -12.08 -3.69
C ARG A 486 -3.43 -13.40 -4.15
N ARG A 487 -2.57 -14.30 -4.65
CA ARG A 487 -2.95 -15.61 -5.23
C ARG A 487 -2.93 -16.76 -4.24
N ASP A 488 -2.38 -16.55 -3.05
CA ASP A 488 -2.29 -17.52 -1.98
C ASP A 488 -3.59 -17.65 -1.16
N LYS A 489 -4.73 -17.23 -1.72
CA LYS A 489 -6.08 -17.35 -1.13
C LYS A 489 -6.98 -18.27 -1.99
N PRO A 490 -7.69 -19.26 -1.42
CA PRO A 490 -7.58 -19.71 -0.04
C PRO A 490 -6.16 -20.22 0.25
N GLU A 491 -5.70 -20.06 1.49
CA GLU A 491 -4.38 -20.53 1.90
C GLU A 491 -4.26 -22.04 1.78
N LEU A 492 -5.27 -22.78 2.22
CA LEU A 492 -5.26 -24.24 2.21
C LEU A 492 -6.64 -24.85 1.96
N MET A 493 -6.66 -26.15 1.70
CA MET A 493 -7.88 -26.94 1.47
C MET A 493 -8.06 -27.99 2.58
N ALA A 494 -9.31 -28.27 2.94
CA ALA A 494 -9.67 -29.35 3.87
C ALA A 494 -10.90 -30.13 3.37
N PRO A 495 -11.20 -31.34 3.92
CA PRO A 495 -12.38 -32.11 3.54
C PRO A 495 -13.67 -31.29 3.72
N GLY A 496 -14.46 -31.18 2.66
CA GLY A 496 -15.68 -30.38 2.66
C GLY A 496 -16.86 -30.97 1.90
N VAL A 497 -16.78 -32.22 1.44
CA VAL A 497 -17.87 -32.90 0.71
C VAL A 497 -18.34 -34.12 1.50
N GLY A 498 -19.64 -34.22 1.75
CA GLY A 498 -20.24 -35.36 2.45
C GLY A 498 -19.71 -35.57 3.87
N VAL A 499 -19.31 -34.50 4.56
CA VAL A 499 -18.72 -34.58 5.91
C VAL A 499 -19.81 -34.93 6.92
N ILE A 500 -19.61 -36.07 7.60
CA ILE A 500 -20.52 -36.58 8.63
C ILE A 500 -20.13 -35.99 9.99
N ALA A 501 -21.05 -35.28 10.65
CA ALA A 501 -20.89 -34.74 11.99
C ALA A 501 -22.24 -34.63 12.71
N ALA A 502 -22.24 -34.08 13.93
CA ALA A 502 -23.40 -33.99 14.81
C ALA A 502 -24.64 -33.40 14.13
N ARG A 503 -25.79 -34.02 14.39
CA ARG A 503 -27.11 -33.55 14.01
C ARG A 503 -27.85 -33.06 15.26
N SER A 504 -28.29 -31.81 15.24
CA SER A 504 -29.09 -31.25 16.33
C SER A 504 -30.51 -31.78 16.35
N VAL A 505 -31.14 -31.77 17.53
CA VAL A 505 -32.58 -32.00 17.71
C VAL A 505 -33.45 -31.12 16.79
N PRO A 506 -34.44 -31.68 16.05
CA PRO A 506 -35.33 -30.92 15.17
C PRO A 506 -36.40 -30.17 15.96
N HIS A 507 -37.05 -29.21 15.29
CA HIS A 507 -38.11 -28.41 15.89
C HIS A 507 -39.26 -29.28 16.43
N GLY A 508 -39.68 -29.04 17.69
CA GLY A 508 -40.79 -29.73 18.33
C GLY A 508 -40.48 -31.13 18.90
N ALA A 509 -39.24 -31.60 18.81
CA ALA A 509 -38.80 -32.85 19.45
C ALA A 509 -38.00 -32.57 20.73
N LEU A 510 -38.13 -33.43 21.73
CA LEU A 510 -37.32 -33.37 22.97
C LEU A 510 -36.01 -34.17 22.85
N ARG A 511 -35.92 -35.07 21.86
CA ARG A 511 -34.77 -35.94 21.60
C ARG A 511 -34.63 -36.20 20.09
N GLN A 512 -33.40 -36.40 19.66
CA GLN A 512 -33.04 -36.68 18.27
C GLN A 512 -33.17 -38.18 17.94
N GLU A 513 -33.84 -38.53 16.84
CA GLU A 513 -33.66 -39.83 16.18
C GLU A 513 -32.49 -39.74 15.17
N GLY A 514 -31.36 -40.36 15.50
CA GLY A 514 -30.13 -40.33 14.69
C GLY A 514 -29.28 -39.07 14.92
N LEU A 515 -28.08 -39.25 15.49
CA LEU A 515 -27.24 -38.17 16.03
C LEU A 515 -26.23 -37.58 15.02
N LEU A 516 -26.24 -38.03 13.76
CA LEU A 516 -25.28 -37.61 12.74
C LEU A 516 -25.98 -37.25 11.42
N VAL A 517 -25.38 -36.32 10.67
CA VAL A 517 -25.82 -35.92 9.32
C VAL A 517 -24.62 -35.58 8.44
N ALA A 518 -24.71 -35.88 7.14
CA ALA A 518 -23.70 -35.51 6.15
C ALA A 518 -24.00 -34.13 5.53
N ARG A 519 -23.00 -33.28 5.39
CA ARG A 519 -23.10 -31.96 4.73
C ARG A 519 -21.91 -31.66 3.84
N SER A 520 -22.12 -30.78 2.86
CA SER A 520 -21.08 -30.31 1.94
C SER A 520 -20.98 -28.79 1.97
N GLY A 521 -19.75 -28.26 1.87
CA GLY A 521 -19.45 -26.83 1.83
C GLY A 521 -18.05 -26.51 2.38
N THR A 522 -17.53 -25.35 2.02
CA THR A 522 -16.32 -24.80 2.68
C THR A 522 -16.54 -24.55 4.18
N SER A 523 -17.79 -24.39 4.60
CA SER A 523 -18.23 -24.41 6.01
C SER A 523 -17.90 -25.70 6.76
N MET A 524 -17.76 -26.84 6.07
CA MET A 524 -17.32 -28.09 6.68
C MET A 524 -15.79 -28.21 6.65
N ALA A 525 -15.11 -27.55 5.72
CA ALA A 525 -13.65 -27.58 5.59
C ALA A 525 -12.94 -26.70 6.64
N ALA A 526 -13.40 -25.46 6.84
CA ALA A 526 -12.85 -24.53 7.83
C ALA A 526 -12.74 -25.10 9.26
N PRO A 527 -13.78 -25.77 9.83
CA PRO A 527 -13.69 -26.28 11.20
C PRO A 527 -12.66 -27.39 11.37
N HIS A 528 -12.32 -28.17 10.33
CA HIS A 528 -11.21 -29.13 10.41
C HIS A 528 -9.89 -28.42 10.74
N VAL A 529 -9.59 -27.33 10.02
CA VAL A 529 -8.39 -26.52 10.24
C VAL A 529 -8.43 -25.85 11.62
N ALA A 530 -9.60 -25.35 12.04
CA ALA A 530 -9.75 -24.78 13.38
C ALA A 530 -9.41 -25.80 14.49
N GLY A 531 -9.91 -27.04 14.37
CA GLY A 531 -9.56 -28.12 15.29
C GLY A 531 -8.05 -28.45 15.26
N THR A 532 -7.44 -28.50 14.08
CA THR A 532 -5.98 -28.71 13.95
C THR A 532 -5.18 -27.61 14.64
N VAL A 533 -5.58 -26.34 14.49
CA VAL A 533 -4.92 -25.21 15.15
C VAL A 533 -5.03 -25.33 16.67
N ALA A 534 -6.18 -25.76 17.21
CA ALA A 534 -6.32 -26.02 18.64
C ALA A 534 -5.32 -27.08 19.11
N ALA A 535 -5.19 -28.20 18.39
CA ALA A 535 -4.21 -29.23 18.68
C ALA A 535 -2.75 -28.72 18.54
N MET A 536 -2.47 -27.83 17.59
CA MET A 536 -1.17 -27.17 17.45
C MET A 536 -0.84 -26.26 18.65
N PHE A 537 -1.82 -25.52 19.20
CA PHE A 537 -1.61 -24.74 20.42
C PHE A 537 -1.20 -25.63 21.61
N GLU A 538 -1.89 -26.76 21.80
CA GLU A 538 -1.53 -27.73 22.85
C GLU A 538 -0.13 -28.32 22.60
N ALA A 539 0.17 -28.68 21.35
CA ALA A 539 1.45 -29.26 20.95
C ALA A 539 2.64 -28.30 21.16
N ALA A 540 2.45 -27.01 20.88
CA ALA A 540 3.45 -25.98 21.12
C ALA A 540 3.75 -25.83 22.62
N GLY A 541 2.71 -25.80 23.46
CA GLY A 541 2.84 -25.58 24.89
C GLY A 541 3.44 -24.22 25.28
N ARG A 542 3.41 -23.25 24.37
CA ARG A 542 3.82 -21.85 24.58
C ARG A 542 2.89 -20.94 23.75
N PRO A 543 2.83 -19.64 24.04
CA PRO A 543 2.20 -18.70 23.13
C PRO A 543 2.86 -18.76 21.75
N VAL A 544 2.03 -18.93 20.71
CA VAL A 544 2.45 -18.94 19.30
C VAL A 544 1.68 -17.87 18.56
N SER A 545 2.38 -17.13 17.71
CA SER A 545 1.79 -16.11 16.86
C SER A 545 1.00 -16.73 15.70
N ILE A 546 0.09 -15.94 15.11
CA ILE A 546 -0.62 -16.35 13.88
C ILE A 546 0.36 -16.64 12.74
N ASP A 547 1.47 -15.90 12.62
CA ASP A 547 2.49 -16.12 11.60
C ASP A 547 3.15 -17.50 11.74
N GLU A 548 3.49 -17.92 12.96
CA GLU A 548 4.05 -19.25 13.22
C GLU A 548 3.06 -20.38 12.88
N ILE A 549 1.77 -20.20 13.18
CA ILE A 549 0.71 -21.15 12.81
C ILE A 549 0.60 -21.25 11.28
N ARG A 550 0.52 -20.12 10.58
CA ARG A 550 0.44 -20.05 9.11
C ARG A 550 1.65 -20.71 8.45
N ASP A 551 2.86 -20.38 8.90
CA ASP A 551 4.10 -20.97 8.41
C ASP A 551 4.15 -22.49 8.59
N CYS A 552 3.70 -22.97 9.76
CA CYS A 552 3.65 -24.39 10.05
C CYS A 552 2.67 -25.11 9.13
N LEU A 553 1.43 -24.60 9.02
CA LEU A 553 0.40 -25.15 8.12
C LEU A 553 0.88 -25.18 6.67
N LYS A 554 1.49 -24.10 6.19
CA LYS A 554 2.04 -24.00 4.83
C LYS A 554 3.10 -25.06 4.56
N ARG A 555 4.01 -25.29 5.51
CA ARG A 555 5.11 -26.27 5.34
C ARG A 555 4.68 -27.72 5.52
N SER A 556 3.55 -27.96 6.19
CA SER A 556 2.98 -29.30 6.36
C SER A 556 1.99 -29.69 5.26
N ALA A 557 1.40 -28.72 4.54
CA ALA A 557 0.36 -29.00 3.57
C ALA A 557 0.85 -29.88 2.41
N GLN A 558 -0.04 -30.77 1.96
CA GLN A 558 0.20 -31.64 0.82
C GLN A 558 -0.13 -30.90 -0.48
N PRO A 559 0.80 -30.77 -1.43
CA PRO A 559 0.57 -30.02 -2.66
C PRO A 559 -0.66 -30.50 -3.44
N LEU A 560 -1.32 -29.57 -4.11
CA LEU A 560 -2.39 -29.84 -5.07
C LEU A 560 -1.81 -29.95 -6.48
N GLU A 561 -2.43 -30.78 -7.32
CA GLU A 561 -2.07 -30.90 -8.73
C GLU A 561 -2.81 -29.84 -9.57
N GLY A 562 -2.14 -29.29 -10.59
CA GLY A 562 -2.69 -28.30 -11.53
C GLY A 562 -2.14 -26.90 -11.30
N SER A 563 -1.79 -26.21 -12.40
CA SER A 563 -1.25 -24.83 -12.39
C SER A 563 -2.19 -23.81 -11.75
N GLU A 564 -3.46 -24.17 -11.63
CA GLU A 564 -4.48 -23.33 -11.06
C GLU A 564 -4.36 -23.24 -9.50
N TYR A 565 -3.67 -24.18 -8.85
CA TYR A 565 -3.46 -24.17 -7.39
C TYR A 565 -2.00 -23.91 -6.99
N GLU A 566 -1.17 -23.38 -7.91
CA GLU A 566 0.28 -23.20 -7.70
C GLU A 566 0.64 -22.37 -6.46
N ASP A 567 -0.18 -21.36 -6.14
CA ASP A 567 0.03 -20.46 -4.99
C ASP A 567 -0.71 -20.89 -3.70
N CYS A 568 -1.60 -21.89 -3.79
CA CYS A 568 -2.26 -22.49 -2.62
C CYS A 568 -1.24 -23.34 -1.85
N TRP A 569 -1.29 -23.33 -0.52
CA TRP A 569 -0.37 -24.13 0.29
C TRP A 569 -0.61 -25.63 0.12
N GLY A 570 -1.84 -26.01 -0.22
CA GLY A 570 -2.23 -27.39 -0.50
C GLY A 570 -3.33 -27.91 0.41
N ARG A 571 -3.48 -29.23 0.47
CA ARG A 571 -4.40 -29.91 1.40
C ARG A 571 -3.80 -29.98 2.80
N LEU A 572 -4.63 -29.76 3.81
CA LEU A 572 -4.26 -29.91 5.20
C LEU A 572 -3.65 -31.29 5.49
N ASP A 573 -2.49 -31.32 6.14
CA ASP A 573 -1.94 -32.51 6.79
C ASP A 573 -1.89 -32.27 8.30
N THR A 574 -2.94 -32.73 9.00
CA THR A 574 -3.09 -32.48 10.44
C THR A 574 -1.94 -33.07 11.24
N ALA A 575 -1.54 -34.31 10.94
CA ALA A 575 -0.52 -35.01 11.70
C ALA A 575 0.84 -34.33 11.56
N GLU A 576 1.21 -33.94 10.35
CA GLU A 576 2.48 -33.24 10.10
C GLU A 576 2.49 -31.84 10.71
N ALA A 577 1.39 -31.09 10.61
CA ALA A 577 1.28 -29.76 11.22
C ALA A 577 1.48 -29.80 12.74
N ILE A 578 0.80 -30.73 13.42
CA ILE A 578 0.91 -30.91 14.87
C ILE A 578 2.32 -31.38 15.25
N SER A 579 2.88 -32.36 14.52
CA SER A 579 4.22 -32.90 14.76
C SER A 579 5.32 -31.84 14.63
N ARG A 580 5.24 -31.00 13.59
CA ARG A 580 6.16 -29.87 13.39
C ARG A 580 6.06 -28.85 14.51
N MET A 581 4.84 -28.53 14.93
CA MET A 581 4.63 -27.61 16.04
C MET A 581 5.18 -28.15 17.35
N ALA A 582 4.96 -29.44 17.66
CA ALA A 582 5.54 -30.11 18.81
C ALA A 582 7.08 -30.11 18.79
N SER A 583 7.67 -30.30 17.61
CA SER A 583 9.13 -30.31 17.41
C SER A 583 9.77 -28.92 17.51
N SER A 584 8.95 -27.86 17.44
CA SER A 584 9.39 -26.47 17.67
C SER A 584 9.47 -26.08 19.15
N ARG A 585 9.10 -26.98 20.07
CA ARG A 585 9.44 -26.83 21.49
C ARG A 585 10.95 -26.82 21.63
N GLU A 586 11.52 -25.76 22.21
CA GLU A 586 12.90 -25.82 22.65
C GLU A 586 13.09 -27.03 23.59
N PRO A 587 14.16 -27.82 23.44
CA PRO A 587 14.48 -28.86 24.41
C PRO A 587 14.68 -28.19 25.76
N GLU A 588 13.98 -28.67 26.80
CA GLU A 588 14.12 -28.21 28.17
C GLU A 588 15.60 -27.93 28.49
N ALA A 589 15.89 -26.68 28.84
CA ALA A 589 17.22 -26.25 29.21
C ALA A 589 17.77 -27.22 30.28
N ARG A 590 18.85 -27.91 29.92
CA ARG A 590 19.67 -28.71 30.85
C ARG A 590 19.88 -27.91 32.13
N ALA A 591 19.53 -28.54 33.25
CA ALA A 591 19.73 -28.10 34.61
C ALA A 591 20.88 -27.09 34.76
N ILE A 592 20.53 -25.82 34.94
CA ILE A 592 21.46 -24.82 35.45
C ILE A 592 21.75 -25.22 36.90
N VAL A 593 23.02 -25.49 37.16
CA VAL A 593 23.59 -25.75 38.49
C VAL A 593 23.11 -24.67 39.46
N ARG A 594 22.33 -25.06 40.47
CA ARG A 594 21.98 -24.22 41.61
C ARG A 594 23.28 -23.81 42.33
N LEU A 595 23.61 -22.52 42.28
CA LEU A 595 24.51 -21.92 43.27
C LEU A 595 23.74 -21.73 44.59
N PRO A 596 24.39 -21.90 45.75
CA PRO A 596 23.74 -21.95 47.05
C PRO A 596 23.19 -20.57 47.48
N PRO A 597 22.10 -20.55 48.28
CA PRO A 597 21.45 -19.31 48.70
C PRO A 597 22.33 -18.60 49.72
N THR A 598 22.67 -17.33 49.46
CA THR A 598 23.26 -16.45 50.46
C THR A 598 22.15 -15.65 51.12
N SER A 599 21.76 -16.14 52.30
CA SER A 599 21.20 -15.43 53.46
C SER A 599 20.29 -14.22 53.20
N GLU A 600 18.99 -14.46 53.33
CA GLU A 600 18.06 -13.46 53.89
C GLU A 600 18.46 -13.10 55.34
N PRO A 601 18.03 -11.93 55.82
CA PRO A 601 17.42 -11.84 57.14
C PRO A 601 15.91 -11.62 56.97
N SER A 602 15.18 -12.61 57.46
CA SER A 602 13.78 -12.61 57.81
C SER A 602 13.39 -11.48 58.76
N ILE A 603 12.12 -11.06 58.75
CA ILE A 603 11.14 -11.38 59.81
C ILE A 603 9.81 -10.74 59.44
N PHE A 604 8.82 -11.58 59.18
CA PHE A 604 7.45 -11.30 59.61
C PHE A 604 7.40 -11.58 61.11
N ASP A 605 6.95 -10.61 61.90
CA ASP A 605 6.17 -10.94 63.08
C ASP A 605 5.20 -9.82 63.46
N ALA A 606 3.98 -10.30 63.73
CA ALA A 606 2.96 -9.76 64.63
C ALA A 606 2.24 -8.43 64.30
N ALA A 607 0.92 -8.56 64.36
CA ALA A 607 -0.09 -7.54 64.34
C ALA A 607 -0.04 -6.56 65.53
N THR A 608 -0.90 -5.53 65.41
CA THR A 608 -1.49 -4.62 66.41
C THR A 608 -0.85 -3.23 66.59
N ASP A 609 -1.66 -2.25 66.16
CA ASP A 609 -1.91 -0.89 66.65
C ASP A 609 -0.88 0.26 66.56
N ASP A 610 -1.47 1.40 66.18
CA ASP A 610 -1.09 2.81 66.31
C ASP A 610 0.03 3.42 65.44
N PHE A 611 -0.38 4.11 64.36
CA PHE A 611 0.23 5.38 63.97
C PHE A 611 -0.83 6.43 63.58
N PRO A 612 -0.59 7.73 63.88
CA PRO A 612 -1.61 8.77 63.98
C PRO A 612 -1.93 9.46 62.64
N MET A 613 -3.15 9.99 62.63
CA MET A 613 -3.83 10.77 61.60
C MET A 613 -2.98 11.90 60.99
N ALA A 614 -3.00 11.97 59.65
CA ALA A 614 -2.72 13.19 58.90
C ALA A 614 -3.86 14.23 59.14
N PRO A 615 -3.55 15.53 59.25
CA PRO A 615 -4.56 16.53 59.63
C PRO A 615 -5.48 16.89 58.46
N GLU A 616 -6.78 16.80 58.74
CA GLU A 616 -7.88 17.41 57.99
C GLU A 616 -7.76 18.95 57.94
N ARG A 617 -8.24 19.55 56.84
CA ARG A 617 -9.06 20.76 56.93
C ARG A 617 -10.29 20.64 56.04
N GLN A 618 -11.43 20.74 56.71
CA GLN A 618 -12.79 20.85 56.21
C GLN A 618 -13.19 22.33 55.99
N PRO A 619 -14.41 22.66 55.50
CA PRO A 619 -14.65 23.59 54.41
C PRO A 619 -15.33 24.92 54.82
N ILE A 620 -15.44 25.88 53.90
CA ILE A 620 -16.37 27.02 53.97
C ILE A 620 -17.06 27.16 52.60
N GLY A 621 -18.39 27.12 52.58
CA GLY A 621 -19.21 27.34 51.39
C GLY A 621 -19.88 28.71 51.34
N MET A 622 -20.46 29.07 50.18
CA MET A 622 -21.86 29.49 49.99
C MET A 622 -22.10 30.10 48.60
N HIS A 623 -23.10 29.52 47.91
CA HIS A 623 -24.15 30.09 47.03
C HIS A 623 -23.89 31.22 46.00
N MET A 624 -24.21 30.83 44.75
CA MET A 624 -24.97 31.47 43.64
C MET A 624 -24.91 32.99 43.43
N ASP A 625 -24.43 33.36 42.25
CA ASP A 625 -25.06 34.40 41.41
C ASP A 625 -25.15 33.90 39.96
N GLU A 626 -26.31 34.15 39.35
CA GLU A 626 -26.66 33.80 37.98
C GLU A 626 -26.04 34.80 36.97
N GLY A 627 -25.55 34.28 35.85
CA GLY A 627 -25.44 35.00 34.58
C GLY A 627 -24.26 35.95 34.41
N GLU A 628 -23.13 35.44 33.93
CA GLU A 628 -22.32 36.12 32.90
C GLU A 628 -21.33 35.13 32.23
N SER A 629 -21.18 35.31 30.92
CA SER A 629 -20.34 34.55 29.99
C SER A 629 -18.90 34.33 30.48
N LEU A 630 -18.41 33.09 30.39
CA LEU A 630 -16.98 32.78 30.46
C LEU A 630 -16.55 31.94 29.24
N MET A 631 -16.38 32.63 28.12
CA MET A 631 -15.17 32.44 27.31
C MET A 631 -13.97 33.02 28.06
N ASN A 632 -12.81 32.39 27.85
CA ASN A 632 -11.44 32.84 28.13
C ASN A 632 -10.83 32.53 29.51
N SER A 633 -10.10 31.42 29.54
CA SER A 633 -8.70 31.44 29.98
C SER A 633 -7.81 31.00 28.82
N ASN A 634 -7.25 31.99 28.11
CA ASN A 634 -6.28 31.83 27.03
C ASN A 634 -4.90 31.47 27.59
N THR A 635 -4.40 30.28 27.25
CA THR A 635 -2.99 30.09 26.90
C THR A 635 -2.99 29.48 25.50
N PRO A 636 -2.67 30.27 24.46
CA PRO A 636 -2.85 29.86 23.07
C PRO A 636 -1.79 28.83 22.68
N ASP A 637 -2.19 27.83 21.89
CA ASP A 637 -1.33 26.84 21.24
C ASP A 637 -0.52 27.50 20.09
N SER A 638 0.18 28.59 20.43
CA SER A 638 0.51 29.66 19.48
C SER A 638 1.50 29.23 18.40
N PHE A 639 2.36 28.25 18.67
CA PHE A 639 3.40 27.85 17.71
C PHE A 639 2.91 26.84 16.67
N LEU A 640 2.04 25.88 17.03
CA LEU A 640 1.44 24.95 16.06
C LEU A 640 0.43 25.67 15.18
N ASP A 641 -0.35 26.60 15.74
CA ASP A 641 -1.23 27.46 14.98
C ASP A 641 -0.43 28.42 14.06
N GLN A 642 0.73 28.92 14.51
CA GLN A 642 1.67 29.67 13.67
C GLN A 642 2.30 28.80 12.58
N ALA A 643 2.60 27.52 12.84
CA ALA A 643 3.09 26.59 11.83
C ALA A 643 2.00 26.31 10.78
N GLU A 644 0.75 26.16 11.21
CA GLU A 644 -0.40 25.99 10.32
C GLU A 644 -0.69 27.26 9.51
N LEU A 645 -0.58 28.44 10.14
CA LEU A 645 -0.71 29.73 9.46
C LEU A 645 0.46 29.95 8.50
N ALA A 646 1.69 29.57 8.86
CA ALA A 646 2.85 29.62 7.99
C ALA A 646 2.67 28.69 6.77
N LEU A 647 2.06 27.52 6.98
CA LEU A 647 1.67 26.62 5.90
C LEU A 647 0.61 27.27 5.00
N GLN A 648 -0.48 27.80 5.57
CA GLN A 648 -1.61 28.41 4.84
C GLN A 648 -1.23 29.70 4.09
N THR A 649 -0.43 30.58 4.70
CA THR A 649 0.08 31.80 4.06
C THR A 649 1.11 31.48 2.98
N SER A 650 1.80 30.34 3.09
CA SER A 650 2.61 29.82 1.99
C SER A 650 1.77 29.15 0.88
N HIS A 651 0.54 28.71 1.16
CA HIS A 651 -0.39 28.06 0.23
C HIS A 651 -1.14 28.99 -0.74
N SER A 652 -1.22 30.30 -0.46
CA SER A 652 -1.85 31.26 -1.39
C SER A 652 -1.05 31.43 -2.69
N ASP A 653 0.23 31.03 -2.69
CA ASP A 653 0.99 30.72 -3.89
C ASP A 653 1.08 29.19 -3.99
N ARG A 654 0.58 28.58 -5.08
CA ARG A 654 0.57 27.12 -5.32
C ARG A 654 1.96 26.44 -5.37
N ARG A 655 3.04 27.08 -4.88
CA ARG A 655 4.45 26.65 -4.91
C ARG A 655 5.28 27.01 -3.68
N ALA A 656 4.78 26.78 -2.48
CA ALA A 656 5.62 26.88 -1.28
C ALA A 656 6.81 25.91 -1.35
N SER A 657 8.04 26.42 -1.19
CA SER A 657 9.23 25.58 -0.98
C SER A 657 9.43 25.34 0.51
N GLU A 658 10.04 24.21 0.88
CA GLU A 658 10.51 23.88 2.24
C GLU A 658 11.24 25.06 2.91
N THR A 659 12.03 25.78 2.12
CA THR A 659 12.70 27.02 2.55
C THR A 659 11.70 28.10 2.91
N SER A 660 10.68 28.36 2.10
CA SER A 660 9.67 29.37 2.37
C SER A 660 8.88 29.07 3.64
N PHE A 661 8.57 27.80 3.87
CA PHE A 661 7.92 27.34 5.10
C PHE A 661 8.80 27.58 6.34
N LEU A 662 10.08 27.17 6.32
CA LEU A 662 11.03 27.45 7.40
C LEU A 662 11.18 28.95 7.66
N GLN A 663 11.32 29.76 6.60
CA GLN A 663 11.50 31.20 6.74
C GLN A 663 10.27 31.88 7.33
N GLN A 664 9.07 31.43 6.97
CA GLN A 664 7.84 31.95 7.55
C GLN A 664 7.70 31.55 9.01
N LEU A 665 7.96 30.29 9.35
CA LEU A 665 7.96 29.80 10.73
C LEU A 665 8.95 30.57 11.63
N LEU A 666 10.14 30.90 11.11
CA LEU A 666 11.12 31.75 11.83
C LEU A 666 10.69 33.22 11.93
N ARG A 667 9.86 33.72 11.00
CA ARG A 667 9.28 35.07 11.07
C ARG A 667 8.19 35.16 12.14
N GLU A 668 7.33 34.15 12.24
CA GLU A 668 6.31 34.06 13.28
C GLU A 668 6.92 33.99 14.70
N LEU A 669 8.12 33.41 14.82
CA LEU A 669 8.94 33.45 16.04
C LEU A 669 9.60 34.82 16.34
N GLY A 670 9.30 35.88 15.60
CA GLY A 670 9.71 37.26 15.89
C GLY A 670 11.06 37.71 15.32
N VAL A 671 11.63 37.01 14.33
CA VAL A 671 13.03 37.22 13.89
C VAL A 671 13.16 37.60 12.41
N LEU A 672 12.52 38.71 12.04
CA LEU A 672 12.45 39.22 10.65
C LEU A 672 13.80 39.47 9.96
N LYS A 673 14.88 39.75 10.71
CA LYS A 673 16.20 40.11 10.14
C LYS A 673 17.12 38.93 9.79
N LEU A 674 16.82 37.71 10.23
CA LEU A 674 17.62 36.50 9.93
C LEU A 674 16.99 35.62 8.85
N ALA A 675 15.67 35.70 8.65
CA ALA A 675 14.92 34.70 7.89
C ALA A 675 15.17 34.69 6.36
N SER A 676 15.56 35.80 5.71
CA SER A 676 15.60 35.83 4.23
C SER A 676 16.60 34.88 3.57
N ASP A 677 17.66 34.49 4.29
CA ASP A 677 18.82 33.79 3.71
C ASP A 677 18.98 32.35 4.24
N LEU A 678 18.05 31.88 5.08
CA LEU A 678 18.12 30.58 5.75
C LEU A 678 17.37 29.49 4.96
N THR A 679 18.03 28.35 4.77
CA THR A 679 17.45 27.12 4.19
C THR A 679 17.50 25.98 5.21
N PRO A 680 16.63 24.94 5.09
CA PRO A 680 16.68 23.79 6.00
C PRO A 680 18.05 23.11 6.02
N ALA A 681 18.70 22.96 4.85
CA ALA A 681 20.05 22.41 4.75
C ALA A 681 21.14 23.34 5.34
N GLY A 682 20.97 24.66 5.26
CA GLY A 682 21.84 25.63 5.90
C GLY A 682 21.78 25.55 7.43
N LEU A 683 20.56 25.50 7.99
CA LEU A 683 20.33 25.40 9.43
C LEU A 683 20.82 24.05 9.99
N PHE A 684 20.56 22.96 9.28
CA PHE A 684 21.06 21.63 9.61
C PHE A 684 22.59 21.58 9.73
N ARG A 685 23.32 22.14 8.75
CA ARG A 685 24.80 22.19 8.78
C ARG A 685 25.32 23.05 9.93
N ALA A 686 24.63 24.12 10.27
CA ALA A 686 25.00 24.96 11.40
C ALA A 686 24.83 24.20 12.73
N ALA A 687 23.74 23.45 12.89
CA ALA A 687 23.45 22.66 14.09
C ALA A 687 24.50 21.58 14.37
N ILE A 688 25.00 20.92 13.33
CA ILE A 688 26.03 19.87 13.48
C ILE A 688 27.40 20.43 13.85
N ASN A 689 27.76 21.61 13.32
CA ASN A 689 29.11 22.17 13.47
C ASN A 689 29.22 23.24 14.56
N ASP A 690 28.14 23.48 15.32
CA ASP A 690 27.98 24.63 16.22
C ASP A 690 28.44 25.97 15.57
N GLY A 691 28.08 26.13 14.30
CA GLY A 691 28.60 27.20 13.45
C GLY A 691 28.10 28.60 13.83
N PRO A 692 28.63 29.68 13.22
CA PRO A 692 28.26 31.06 13.53
C PRO A 692 26.75 31.35 13.43
N LEU A 693 26.06 30.62 12.54
CA LEU A 693 24.61 30.72 12.37
C LEU A 693 23.85 30.14 13.57
N MET A 694 24.31 29.04 14.18
CA MET A 694 23.70 28.53 15.40
C MET A 694 23.96 29.43 16.60
N GLN A 695 25.14 30.05 16.70
CA GLN A 695 25.39 31.04 17.75
C GLN A 695 24.40 32.22 17.68
N ARG A 696 23.94 32.58 16.48
CA ARG A 696 22.94 33.64 16.26
C ARG A 696 21.50 33.24 16.61
N VAL A 697 21.17 31.95 16.60
CA VAL A 697 19.82 31.43 16.91
C VAL A 697 19.76 30.61 18.21
N LYS A 698 20.87 30.55 18.97
CA LYS A 698 21.02 29.75 20.21
C LYS A 698 20.04 30.14 21.33
N GLY A 699 19.52 31.37 21.30
CA GLY A 699 18.48 31.85 22.21
C GLY A 699 17.04 31.58 21.74
N LEU A 700 16.87 30.91 20.59
CA LEU A 700 15.56 30.67 19.95
C LEU A 700 15.34 29.18 19.67
N LEU A 701 16.39 28.47 19.27
CA LEU A 701 16.37 27.05 18.97
C LEU A 701 17.43 26.32 19.79
N LYS A 702 17.01 25.28 20.52
CA LYS A 702 17.89 24.31 21.20
C LYS A 702 18.03 23.07 20.33
N VAL A 703 19.23 22.47 20.27
CA VAL A 703 19.38 21.13 19.68
C VAL A 703 18.88 20.09 20.67
N VAL A 704 17.86 19.31 20.30
CA VAL A 704 17.32 18.21 21.11
C VAL A 704 18.04 16.91 20.79
N ALA A 705 18.39 16.71 19.51
CA ALA A 705 19.04 15.51 19.05
C ALA A 705 19.88 15.75 17.80
N LEU A 706 21.11 15.24 17.83
CA LEU A 706 22.01 15.20 16.68
C LEU A 706 21.82 13.90 15.87
N PRO A 707 22.28 13.85 14.60
CA PRO A 707 22.11 12.66 13.77
C PRO A 707 22.69 11.40 14.43
N SER A 708 21.95 10.30 14.35
CA SER A 708 22.34 8.99 14.93
C SER A 708 22.55 8.99 16.46
N LYS A 709 22.10 10.03 17.16
CA LYS A 709 22.06 10.09 18.64
C LYS A 709 20.64 9.89 19.14
N ARG A 710 20.50 9.46 20.40
CA ARG A 710 19.21 9.50 21.09
C ARG A 710 18.90 10.95 21.46
N PRO A 711 17.62 11.37 21.46
CA PRO A 711 17.23 12.66 22.00
C PRO A 711 17.73 12.85 23.43
N GLU A 712 18.25 14.03 23.73
CA GLU A 712 18.68 14.41 25.08
C GLU A 712 17.47 14.69 25.99
N ASP A 713 16.37 15.16 25.40
CA ASP A 713 15.07 15.36 26.03
C ASP A 713 13.98 14.55 25.31
N VAL A 714 12.87 14.28 25.99
CA VAL A 714 11.68 13.64 25.38
C VAL A 714 11.14 14.53 24.26
N LEU A 715 10.83 13.97 23.09
CA LEU A 715 10.27 14.71 21.95
C LEU A 715 8.86 15.20 22.28
N GLN A 716 8.51 16.38 21.80
CA GLN A 716 7.21 17.00 22.07
C GLN A 716 6.66 17.74 20.86
N ALA A 717 5.36 17.98 20.83
CA ALA A 717 4.72 18.80 19.79
C ALA A 717 5.41 20.17 19.69
N GLY A 718 5.66 20.64 18.46
CA GLY A 718 6.42 21.86 18.17
C GLY A 718 7.92 21.63 17.92
N ASP A 719 8.47 20.44 18.17
CA ASP A 719 9.85 20.13 17.79
C ASP A 719 10.03 20.13 16.26
N LEU A 720 11.11 20.75 15.79
CA LEU A 720 11.47 20.89 14.37
C LEU A 720 12.38 19.74 13.92
N MET A 721 11.94 18.95 12.94
CA MET A 721 12.79 18.00 12.24
C MET A 721 13.42 18.66 11.00
N LEU A 722 14.76 18.68 10.95
CA LEU A 722 15.51 19.07 9.76
C LEU A 722 16.19 17.84 9.16
N ARG A 723 15.94 17.56 7.89
CA ARG A 723 16.55 16.44 7.16
C ARG A 723 17.21 16.92 5.88
N VAL A 724 18.40 16.42 5.59
CA VAL A 724 19.09 16.70 4.32
C VAL A 724 19.29 15.44 3.51
N VAL A 725 19.22 15.56 2.18
CA VAL A 725 19.52 14.44 1.29
C VAL A 725 21.03 14.46 0.98
N PRO A 726 21.78 13.40 1.29
CA PRO A 726 23.21 13.38 1.01
C PRO A 726 23.49 13.50 -0.49
N GLY A 727 24.30 14.49 -0.88
CA GLY A 727 24.77 14.67 -2.26
C GLY A 727 23.92 15.61 -3.15
N THR A 728 22.83 16.18 -2.65
CA THR A 728 21.93 17.08 -3.43
C THR A 728 22.12 18.57 -3.15
N GLY A 729 23.12 18.96 -2.35
CA GLY A 729 23.43 20.37 -2.07
C GLY A 729 22.54 21.00 -1.00
N ASP A 730 21.84 22.09 -1.33
CA ASP A 730 20.99 22.87 -0.40
C ASP A 730 19.56 22.32 -0.25
N VAL A 731 19.28 21.14 -0.81
CA VAL A 731 17.98 20.48 -0.66
C VAL A 731 17.90 19.90 0.75
N GLY A 732 17.06 20.54 1.58
CA GLY A 732 16.70 20.07 2.89
C GLY A 732 15.19 20.17 3.09
N HIS A 733 14.68 19.28 3.92
CA HIS A 733 13.30 19.18 4.31
C HIS A 733 13.15 19.64 5.77
N VAL A 734 12.05 20.34 6.05
CA VAL A 734 11.67 20.80 7.38
C VAL A 734 10.25 20.34 7.71
N SER A 735 10.07 19.78 8.89
CA SER A 735 8.77 19.43 9.46
C SER A 735 8.68 19.90 10.90
N VAL A 736 7.49 20.21 11.35
CA VAL A 736 7.16 20.49 12.76
C VAL A 736 6.37 19.30 13.28
N LEU A 737 6.80 18.73 14.40
CA LEU A 737 6.10 17.63 15.05
C LEU A 737 4.74 18.12 15.58
N ALA A 738 3.65 17.49 15.12
CA ALA A 738 2.28 17.91 15.40
C ALA A 738 1.73 17.36 16.72
N SER A 739 2.32 16.28 17.26
CA SER A 739 1.93 15.64 18.51
C SER A 739 3.15 15.09 19.26
N ASP A 740 3.05 14.92 20.57
CA ASP A 740 4.07 14.27 21.40
C ASP A 740 4.05 12.72 21.31
N ASP A 741 2.96 12.15 20.77
CA ASP A 741 2.85 10.71 20.51
C ASP A 741 3.67 10.24 19.31
N LEU A 742 4.57 9.28 19.55
CA LEU A 742 5.30 8.59 18.49
C LEU A 742 4.66 7.23 18.17
N LEU A 743 4.22 7.09 16.93
CA LEU A 743 3.56 5.93 16.37
C LEU A 743 4.57 4.89 15.89
N THR A 744 4.23 3.61 16.05
CA THR A 744 5.00 2.53 15.43
C THR A 744 4.52 2.29 14.01
N GLN A 745 5.35 1.67 13.17
CA GLN A 745 4.94 1.32 11.81
C GLN A 745 3.68 0.42 11.75
N SER A 746 3.53 -0.50 12.70
CA SER A 746 2.33 -1.34 12.82
C SER A 746 1.08 -0.51 13.07
N VAL A 747 1.22 0.54 13.88
CA VAL A 747 0.19 1.54 14.10
C VAL A 747 -0.06 2.24 12.77
N LEU A 748 0.90 2.96 12.18
CA LEU A 748 0.72 3.68 10.89
C LEU A 748 0.03 2.88 9.77
N ILE A 749 0.34 1.59 9.64
CA ILE A 749 -0.30 0.69 8.65
C ILE A 749 -1.74 0.34 9.03
N SER A 750 -2.01 0.02 10.30
CA SER A 750 -3.40 -0.16 10.78
C SER A 750 -4.21 1.13 10.63
N GLU A 751 -3.49 2.25 10.74
CA GLU A 751 -4.01 3.59 10.74
C GLU A 751 -4.28 4.11 9.31
N ASP A 752 -3.58 3.60 8.30
CA ASP A 752 -3.50 4.23 6.96
C ASP A 752 -3.07 5.70 7.05
N ILE A 753 -2.31 6.03 8.10
CA ILE A 753 -1.54 7.26 8.17
C ILE A 753 -0.42 7.11 7.16
N GLU A 754 -0.47 7.94 6.12
CA GLU A 754 0.56 7.96 5.11
C GLU A 754 1.89 8.33 5.79
N ALA A 755 2.82 7.40 5.75
CA ALA A 755 4.11 7.55 6.41
C ALA A 755 5.20 7.63 5.36
N GLU A 756 6.22 8.43 5.63
CA GLU A 756 7.34 8.59 4.71
C GLU A 756 8.09 7.30 4.39
N SER A 757 7.95 6.28 5.24
CA SER A 757 8.56 4.98 5.03
C SER A 757 7.86 3.90 5.84
N ALA A 758 8.05 2.65 5.41
CA ALA A 758 7.67 1.46 6.14
C ALA A 758 8.88 0.87 6.92
N GLN A 759 9.77 1.72 7.47
CA GLN A 759 10.92 1.26 8.25
C GLN A 759 10.58 1.15 9.74
N HIS A 760 11.02 0.11 10.44
CA HIS A 760 10.78 -0.02 11.88
C HIS A 760 11.39 1.14 12.68
N GLY A 761 10.57 1.84 13.45
CA GLY A 761 10.98 2.98 14.24
C GLY A 761 9.78 3.68 14.84
N PHE A 762 10.02 4.84 15.40
CA PHE A 762 9.00 5.68 16.00
C PHE A 762 8.79 6.90 15.10
N TYR A 763 7.53 7.13 14.74
CA TYR A 763 7.09 8.13 13.77
C TYR A 763 6.26 9.19 14.47
N GLY A 764 6.46 10.45 14.14
CA GLY A 764 5.58 11.52 14.58
C GLY A 764 4.74 12.02 13.42
N LEU A 765 3.49 12.42 13.71
CA LEU A 765 2.70 13.21 12.77
C LEU A 765 3.35 14.59 12.61
N VAL A 766 3.36 15.14 11.41
CA VAL A 766 4.03 16.42 11.15
C VAL A 766 3.18 17.42 10.39
N ILE A 767 3.45 18.70 10.66
CA ILE A 767 3.11 19.81 9.78
C ILE A 767 4.34 20.08 8.92
N GLU A 768 4.19 19.99 7.60
CA GLU A 768 5.29 20.27 6.67
C GLU A 768 4.82 21.05 5.46
N GLY A 769 5.65 22.02 5.04
CA GLY A 769 5.48 22.72 3.76
C GLY A 769 6.28 22.07 2.66
N GLY A 770 6.12 22.55 1.42
CA GLY A 770 6.79 21.98 0.26
C GLY A 770 5.79 21.55 -0.81
N ALA A 771 6.18 20.58 -1.62
CA ALA A 771 5.37 20.17 -2.77
C ALA A 771 4.26 19.16 -2.47
N PHE A 772 4.40 18.48 -1.34
CA PHE A 772 3.35 17.67 -0.72
C PHE A 772 3.23 18.21 0.69
N PRO A 773 2.63 19.40 0.84
CA PRO A 773 2.43 19.98 2.15
C PRO A 773 1.46 19.08 2.93
N HIS A 774 1.75 18.85 4.19
CA HIS A 774 0.87 18.13 5.08
C HIS A 774 0.53 19.05 6.24
N SER A 775 -0.76 19.30 6.41
CA SER A 775 -1.32 20.07 7.51
C SER A 775 -1.74 19.14 8.64
N ARG A 776 -2.16 19.66 9.78
CA ARG A 776 -2.74 18.79 10.83
C ARG A 776 -4.02 18.08 10.35
N GLY A 777 -4.69 18.61 9.32
CA GLY A 777 -5.87 18.00 8.71
C GLY A 777 -5.59 16.94 7.63
N GLU A 778 -4.33 16.76 7.23
CA GLU A 778 -3.88 15.72 6.28
C GLU A 778 -2.71 14.96 6.93
N PRO A 779 -3.00 14.04 7.87
CA PRO A 779 -1.99 13.46 8.75
C PRO A 779 -0.95 12.66 7.97
N PHE A 780 0.29 13.11 8.04
CA PHE A 780 1.45 12.45 7.45
C PHE A 780 2.50 12.20 8.52
N ALA A 781 3.04 10.98 8.53
CA ALA A 781 3.98 10.55 9.56
C ALA A 781 5.42 10.53 9.07
N ARG A 782 6.30 11.26 9.75
CA ARG A 782 7.75 11.22 9.55
C ARG A 782 8.41 10.35 10.61
N ARG A 783 9.35 9.50 10.22
CA ARG A 783 10.15 8.71 11.15
C ARG A 783 11.12 9.61 11.89
N LEU A 784 10.88 9.79 13.18
CA LEU A 784 11.72 10.61 14.06
C LEU A 784 12.83 9.80 14.71
N LEU A 785 12.58 8.52 15.03
CA LEU A 785 13.56 7.64 15.67
C LEU A 785 13.63 6.27 14.98
N ASP A 786 14.81 5.67 14.99
CA ASP A 786 15.01 4.27 14.64
C ASP A 786 14.49 3.32 15.73
N ASN A 787 14.48 2.01 15.45
CA ASN A 787 14.05 0.98 16.41
C ASN A 787 14.94 0.87 17.67
N ARG A 788 16.06 1.62 17.74
CA ARG A 788 16.93 1.74 18.93
C ARG A 788 16.74 3.08 19.64
N GLY A 789 15.75 3.88 19.24
CA GLY A 789 15.41 5.18 19.81
C GLY A 789 16.37 6.31 19.40
N ARG A 790 17.08 6.19 18.27
CA ARG A 790 18.03 7.21 17.79
C ARG A 790 17.49 7.94 16.56
N VAL A 791 17.80 9.22 16.43
CA VAL A 791 17.42 10.03 15.26
C VAL A 791 18.09 9.49 13.99
N PRO A 792 17.37 9.37 12.84
CA PRO A 792 17.93 8.89 11.59
C PRO A 792 19.21 9.61 11.16
N PRO A 793 20.09 8.96 10.38
CA PRO A 793 21.24 9.61 9.77
C PRO A 793 20.79 10.81 8.94
N HIS A 794 21.54 11.91 9.01
CA HIS A 794 21.24 13.16 8.30
C HIS A 794 19.97 13.90 8.76
N THR A 795 19.51 13.62 9.98
CA THR A 795 18.40 14.33 10.62
C THR A 795 18.85 14.99 11.93
N VAL A 796 18.43 16.23 12.17
CA VAL A 796 18.61 16.97 13.43
C VAL A 796 17.22 17.33 13.96
N ILE A 797 17.02 17.22 15.27
CA ILE A 797 15.81 17.72 15.94
C ILE A 797 16.16 18.98 16.74
N LEU A 798 15.43 20.06 16.50
CA LEU A 798 15.56 21.35 17.18
C LEU A 798 14.27 21.67 17.94
N ARG A 799 14.39 22.36 19.08
CA ARG A 799 13.24 22.80 19.90
C ARG A 799 13.20 24.32 20.01
N PRO A 800 12.07 24.98 19.74
CA PRO A 800 11.85 26.38 20.08
C PRO A 800 11.89 26.60 21.60
N TYR A 801 12.47 27.70 22.10
CA TYR A 801 12.34 28.08 23.51
C TYR A 801 10.96 28.70 23.77
N GLU A 802 10.22 28.20 24.76
CA GLU A 802 9.02 28.88 25.28
C GLU A 802 9.44 30.10 26.13
N GLY A 803 8.96 31.28 25.74
CA GLY A 803 9.15 32.52 26.51
C GLY A 803 10.44 33.28 26.19
N ALA A 804 10.53 33.88 25.01
CA ALA A 804 11.26 35.14 24.90
C ALA A 804 10.29 36.25 25.32
N GLU A 805 10.36 36.66 26.60
CA GLU A 805 9.73 37.91 27.04
C GLU A 805 10.13 39.03 26.08
N ALA A 806 9.12 39.78 25.62
CA ALA A 806 9.34 41.04 24.96
C ALA A 806 10.28 41.88 25.82
N ALA A 807 11.43 42.24 25.29
CA ALA A 807 12.26 43.27 25.88
C ALA A 807 11.48 44.59 25.78
N ASP A 808 10.77 44.89 26.87
CA ASP A 808 10.12 46.16 27.13
C ASP A 808 11.20 47.26 27.10
N ALA A 809 11.08 48.15 26.13
CA ALA A 809 11.73 49.45 26.13
C ALA A 809 10.65 50.50 25.90
N SER A 810 9.88 50.77 26.95
CA SER A 810 9.19 52.05 27.11
C SER A 810 10.22 53.10 27.53
N ASP A 811 10.49 54.07 26.67
CA ASP A 811 10.21 55.47 27.00
C ASP A 811 10.36 56.42 25.79
N GLU A 812 9.33 57.24 25.71
CA GLU A 812 8.93 58.31 24.79
C GLU A 812 10.00 59.10 24.00
N PHE A 813 9.70 59.38 22.73
CA PHE A 813 9.92 60.72 22.19
C PHE A 813 8.88 61.06 21.10
N SER A 814 8.07 62.09 21.37
CA SER A 814 7.22 62.75 20.37
C SER A 814 8.05 63.56 19.37
N PRO A 815 7.63 63.68 18.10
CA PRO A 815 8.46 64.25 17.04
C PRO A 815 8.65 65.77 17.19
N PRO A 816 9.84 66.31 16.81
CA PRO A 816 10.06 67.74 16.83
C PRO A 816 9.32 68.45 15.68
N SER A 817 8.89 69.67 15.98
CA SER A 817 7.95 70.55 15.28
C SER A 817 8.40 71.10 13.90
N TRP A 818 9.31 70.44 13.19
CA TRP A 818 9.82 70.88 11.89
C TRP A 818 9.45 69.96 10.71
N LEU A 819 8.62 68.93 10.95
CA LEU A 819 8.08 68.08 9.88
C LEU A 819 6.60 68.42 9.55
N GLN A 820 6.23 69.69 9.70
CA GLN A 820 4.97 70.23 9.21
C GLN A 820 5.16 70.92 7.84
N ASP A 821 4.35 70.45 6.89
CA ASP A 821 3.59 71.25 5.93
C ASP A 821 4.34 71.76 4.67
N LYS A 822 3.94 71.29 3.48
CA LYS A 822 2.98 72.00 2.60
C LYS A 822 2.93 71.46 1.16
N GLN A 823 1.68 71.29 0.73
CA GLN A 823 1.15 71.54 -0.63
C GLN A 823 1.50 70.50 -1.72
N ARG A 824 0.59 70.08 -2.61
CA ARG A 824 -0.77 70.50 -2.95
C ARG A 824 -1.36 69.44 -3.91
N ARG A 825 -2.66 69.12 -3.70
CA ARG A 825 -3.77 69.11 -4.69
C ARG A 825 -3.47 68.61 -6.13
N ARG A 826 -4.28 67.78 -6.77
CA ARG A 826 -5.76 67.73 -6.77
C ARG A 826 -6.28 66.58 -7.68
N THR A 827 -7.33 65.88 -7.21
CA THR A 827 -8.62 65.48 -7.88
C THR A 827 -8.60 64.77 -9.25
N ARG A 828 -9.56 63.93 -9.67
CA ARG A 828 -10.80 63.25 -9.21
C ARG A 828 -11.50 62.91 -10.54
N PHE A 829 -12.09 61.74 -10.75
CA PHE A 829 -13.46 61.56 -11.29
C PHE A 829 -13.77 60.10 -11.69
N GLU A 830 -15.06 59.81 -11.56
CA GLU A 830 -15.81 58.57 -11.71
C GLU A 830 -16.15 58.19 -13.17
N GLU A 831 -16.53 56.91 -13.31
CA GLU A 831 -17.59 56.34 -14.14
C GLU A 831 -17.51 56.24 -15.69
N THR A 832 -17.96 55.06 -16.14
CA THR A 832 -18.79 54.71 -17.32
C THR A 832 -18.18 54.12 -18.61
N LYS A 833 -18.64 52.88 -18.87
CA LYS A 833 -19.21 52.27 -20.11
C LYS A 833 -18.39 52.09 -21.42
N LEU A 834 -18.41 50.82 -21.84
CA LEU A 834 -18.66 50.22 -23.17
C LEU A 834 -17.97 50.76 -24.45
N ASN A 835 -17.37 49.76 -25.12
CA ASN A 835 -17.34 49.49 -26.57
C ASN A 835 -16.16 49.94 -27.46
N SER A 836 -15.66 48.89 -28.14
CA SER A 836 -15.37 48.76 -29.58
C SER A 836 -13.99 49.15 -30.14
N ILE A 837 -13.33 48.08 -30.64
CA ILE A 837 -12.56 47.93 -31.89
C ILE A 837 -11.19 48.65 -31.92
N GLU A 838 -10.11 47.88 -32.07
CA GLU A 838 -9.34 47.82 -33.32
C GLU A 838 -8.29 46.70 -33.28
N THR A 839 -8.40 45.83 -34.28
CA THR A 839 -7.41 44.85 -34.70
C THR A 839 -6.25 45.57 -35.37
N GLU A 840 -5.04 45.49 -34.81
CA GLU A 840 -3.80 45.78 -35.54
C GLU A 840 -2.94 44.51 -35.65
N SER A 841 -2.79 44.09 -36.91
CA SER A 841 -1.82 43.13 -37.39
C SER A 841 -0.39 43.70 -37.31
N LEU A 842 0.52 42.97 -36.66
CA LEU A 842 1.96 43.14 -36.83
C LEU A 842 2.61 41.76 -37.01
N GLU A 843 2.74 41.35 -38.26
CA GLU A 843 3.75 40.41 -38.72
C GLU A 843 5.12 41.12 -38.65
N ASP A 844 6.01 40.63 -37.78
CA ASP A 844 7.45 40.71 -37.97
C ASP A 844 8.06 39.49 -37.25
N SER A 845 8.28 38.41 -38.01
CA SER A 845 8.85 37.16 -37.51
C SER A 845 10.34 37.33 -37.20
N VAL A 846 10.67 37.64 -35.95
CA VAL A 846 12.04 37.56 -35.45
C VAL A 846 12.42 36.08 -35.32
N GLU A 847 13.19 35.60 -36.29
CA GLU A 847 13.80 34.27 -36.33
C GLU A 847 14.65 34.06 -35.05
N PHE A 848 14.31 33.09 -34.22
CA PHE A 848 15.09 32.78 -33.01
C PHE A 848 16.43 32.18 -33.42
N ARG A 849 17.52 32.80 -32.95
CA ARG A 849 18.88 32.30 -33.14
C ARG A 849 19.43 31.84 -31.78
N PRO A 850 19.97 30.62 -31.67
CA PRO A 850 20.67 30.21 -30.48
C PRO A 850 21.80 31.19 -30.13
N PRO A 851 22.24 31.26 -28.86
CA PRO A 851 23.31 32.16 -28.45
C PRO A 851 24.54 32.04 -29.36
N ALA A 852 25.25 33.15 -29.62
CA ALA A 852 26.36 33.15 -30.57
C ALA A 852 27.53 32.20 -30.24
N TRP A 853 27.61 31.70 -29.00
CA TRP A 853 28.56 30.66 -28.58
C TRP A 853 28.12 29.23 -28.95
N LEU A 854 26.85 29.06 -29.30
CA LEU A 854 26.20 27.84 -29.80
C LEU A 854 25.98 27.98 -31.32
N LYS A 855 27.07 28.17 -32.08
CA LYS A 855 26.99 28.49 -33.52
C LYS A 855 26.32 27.37 -34.33
N VAL A 856 25.26 27.72 -35.07
CA VAL A 856 24.74 26.94 -36.19
C VAL A 856 25.70 27.13 -37.37
N GLY A 857 26.48 26.10 -37.70
CA GLY A 857 27.24 26.10 -38.94
C GLY A 857 26.26 25.99 -40.11
N GLN A 858 26.03 27.07 -40.87
CA GLN A 858 25.32 26.99 -42.15
C GLN A 858 26.09 26.04 -43.08
N ARG A 859 25.61 24.81 -43.25
CA ARG A 859 25.94 23.99 -44.43
C ARG A 859 24.76 24.06 -45.38
N SER A 860 24.87 24.93 -46.39
CA SER A 860 23.93 24.98 -47.50
C SER A 860 23.86 23.61 -48.18
N ARG A 861 22.65 23.05 -48.28
CA ARG A 861 22.37 21.90 -49.13
C ARG A 861 22.41 22.33 -50.60
N SER A 862 23.54 22.13 -51.29
CA SER A 862 23.58 22.10 -52.76
C SER A 862 24.77 21.32 -53.34
N ARG A 863 24.49 20.05 -53.73
CA ARG A 863 25.04 19.24 -54.86
C ARG A 863 26.56 18.90 -54.95
N PRO A 864 26.95 17.86 -55.75
CA PRO A 864 27.92 16.84 -55.34
C PRO A 864 29.31 16.88 -56.01
N ALA A 865 30.26 16.21 -55.35
CA ALA A 865 31.50 15.55 -55.82
C ALA A 865 32.46 16.32 -56.75
N GLN A 866 33.65 16.70 -56.23
CA GLN A 866 34.98 16.20 -56.63
C GLN A 866 36.12 17.14 -56.17
N ALA A 867 37.30 16.52 -56.03
CA ALA A 867 38.66 17.05 -56.03
C ALA A 867 39.27 17.55 -54.71
N GLU A 868 40.38 16.90 -54.39
CA GLU A 868 41.41 17.20 -53.40
C GLU A 868 42.03 18.59 -53.64
N SER A 869 42.34 19.33 -52.58
CA SER A 869 43.70 19.83 -52.32
C SER A 869 43.84 20.46 -50.94
N GLU A 870 45.03 20.28 -50.40
CA GLU A 870 45.54 20.72 -49.11
C GLU A 870 45.56 22.24 -48.99
N TYR A 871 44.96 22.78 -47.92
CA TYR A 871 45.51 23.91 -47.16
C TYR A 871 45.14 23.71 -45.69
N ALA A 872 46.16 23.47 -44.88
CA ALA A 872 46.06 23.42 -43.44
C ALA A 872 45.60 24.78 -42.90
N SER A 873 44.36 24.86 -42.43
CA SER A 873 43.96 25.81 -41.39
C SER A 873 43.59 25.01 -40.14
N GLU A 874 43.90 25.57 -38.96
CA GLU A 874 43.55 25.03 -37.64
C GLU A 874 42.02 24.87 -37.52
N TYR A 875 41.50 23.73 -37.98
CA TYR A 875 40.13 23.33 -37.74
C TYR A 875 40.07 22.65 -36.37
N ALA A 876 39.29 23.23 -35.46
CA ALA A 876 38.82 22.50 -34.29
C ALA A 876 38.26 21.15 -34.76
N GLU A 877 38.82 20.04 -34.28
CA GLU A 877 38.32 18.70 -34.62
C GLU A 877 36.80 18.67 -34.37
N ALA A 878 36.03 18.24 -35.37
CA ALA A 878 34.58 18.16 -35.26
C ALA A 878 34.21 17.24 -34.08
N PHE A 879 33.26 17.68 -33.23
CA PHE A 879 32.85 16.91 -32.06
C PHE A 879 32.35 15.51 -32.45
N THR A 880 32.81 14.48 -31.74
CA THR A 880 32.35 13.10 -31.93
C THR A 880 31.89 12.52 -30.60
N PHE A 881 30.83 11.71 -30.66
CA PHE A 881 30.34 10.98 -29.49
C PHE A 881 31.17 9.71 -29.34
N ASP A 882 31.79 9.55 -28.18
CA ASP A 882 32.56 8.37 -27.84
C ASP A 882 31.66 7.23 -27.30
N PRO A 883 32.09 5.97 -27.42
CA PRO A 883 31.44 4.84 -26.76
C PRO A 883 31.36 5.03 -25.25
N THR A 884 30.19 4.72 -24.68
CA THR A 884 29.89 4.80 -23.24
C THR A 884 31.00 4.19 -22.38
N GLY A 885 31.29 4.76 -21.21
CA GLY A 885 32.33 4.24 -20.31
C GLY A 885 33.76 4.32 -20.89
N ALA A 886 33.97 5.11 -21.94
CA ALA A 886 35.21 5.24 -22.69
C ALA A 886 35.72 3.90 -23.26
N GLN A 887 34.80 3.06 -23.77
CA GLN A 887 35.17 1.76 -24.31
C GLN A 887 36.16 1.88 -25.49
N THR A 888 37.21 1.07 -25.42
CA THR A 888 38.32 1.05 -26.39
C THR A 888 38.15 -0.01 -27.47
N ASP A 889 37.12 -0.86 -27.38
CA ASP A 889 36.96 -2.04 -28.23
C ASP A 889 36.56 -1.69 -29.68
N PHE A 890 36.19 -0.42 -29.95
CA PHE A 890 35.85 0.07 -31.28
C PHE A 890 37.08 0.57 -32.04
N GLY A 891 37.28 0.03 -33.24
CA GLY A 891 38.12 0.65 -34.26
C GLY A 891 37.50 1.94 -34.84
N PRO A 892 38.26 2.75 -35.60
CA PRO A 892 37.83 4.08 -36.08
C PRO A 892 36.50 4.07 -36.85
N LYS A 893 36.26 3.03 -37.67
CA LYS A 893 35.02 2.92 -38.47
C LYS A 893 33.78 2.69 -37.60
N LEU A 894 33.87 1.86 -36.56
CA LEU A 894 32.77 1.64 -35.62
C LEU A 894 32.52 2.88 -34.76
N ARG A 895 33.56 3.60 -34.34
CA ARG A 895 33.41 4.89 -33.63
C ARG A 895 32.60 5.90 -34.44
N LYS A 896 32.86 6.00 -35.75
CA LYS A 896 32.10 6.88 -36.65
C LYS A 896 30.62 6.47 -36.72
N ALA A 897 30.33 5.17 -36.86
CA ALA A 897 28.95 4.67 -36.91
C ALA A 897 28.22 4.85 -35.56
N TRP A 898 28.92 4.62 -34.44
CA TRP A 898 28.42 4.90 -33.09
C TRP A 898 28.07 6.37 -32.91
N HIS A 899 28.96 7.27 -33.33
CA HIS A 899 28.72 8.70 -33.29
C HIS A 899 27.45 9.09 -34.07
N THR A 900 27.25 8.56 -35.28
CA THR A 900 26.03 8.79 -36.06
C THR A 900 24.78 8.28 -35.35
N MET A 901 24.83 7.10 -34.72
CA MET A 901 23.71 6.56 -33.96
C MET A 901 23.33 7.44 -32.76
N ILE A 902 24.31 7.83 -31.93
CA ILE A 902 24.05 8.67 -30.75
C ILE A 902 23.58 10.06 -31.17
N GLN A 903 24.18 10.65 -32.21
CA GLN A 903 23.70 11.93 -32.77
C GLN A 903 22.23 11.84 -33.18
N HIS A 904 21.85 10.77 -33.89
CA HIS A 904 20.46 10.57 -34.31
C HIS A 904 19.51 10.42 -33.12
N ILE A 905 19.92 9.72 -32.06
CA ILE A 905 19.10 9.62 -30.83
C ILE A 905 18.89 11.00 -30.20
N PHE A 906 19.94 11.82 -30.06
CA PHE A 906 19.81 13.19 -29.57
C PHE A 906 18.82 14.01 -30.40
N GLU A 907 18.98 14.01 -31.71
CA GLU A 907 18.13 14.77 -32.64
C GLU A 907 16.66 14.34 -32.51
N LYS A 908 16.39 13.03 -32.49
CA LYS A 908 15.03 12.49 -32.34
C LYS A 908 14.38 12.84 -31.00
N LYS A 909 15.16 12.84 -29.89
CA LYS A 909 14.63 13.17 -28.56
C LYS A 909 14.37 14.67 -28.39
N ILE A 910 15.22 15.51 -28.95
CA ILE A 910 14.97 16.96 -29.02
C ILE A 910 13.72 17.24 -29.86
N GLU A 911 13.61 16.62 -31.04
CA GLU A 911 12.43 16.74 -31.91
C GLU A 911 11.14 16.29 -31.20
N ARG A 912 11.19 15.19 -30.42
CA ARG A 912 10.07 14.73 -29.61
C ARG A 912 9.62 15.78 -28.60
N ALA A 913 10.55 16.34 -27.83
CA ALA A 913 10.24 17.39 -26.85
C ALA A 913 9.60 18.63 -27.53
N THR A 914 10.16 19.06 -28.67
CA THR A 914 9.63 20.15 -29.49
C THR A 914 8.20 19.85 -29.96
N ASN A 915 7.93 18.65 -30.50
CA ASN A 915 6.61 18.29 -31.00
C ASN A 915 5.55 18.24 -29.90
N ILE A 916 5.89 17.75 -28.71
CA ILE A 916 4.98 17.75 -27.54
C ILE A 916 4.54 19.18 -27.21
N ILE A 917 5.48 20.14 -27.20
CA ILE A 917 5.14 21.56 -26.96
C ILE A 917 4.29 22.12 -28.10
N LYS A 918 4.68 21.84 -29.36
CA LYS A 918 3.97 22.29 -30.55
C LYS A 918 2.49 21.87 -30.50
N ASP A 919 2.24 20.60 -30.25
CA ASP A 919 0.90 20.01 -30.23
C ASP A 919 0.11 20.45 -28.98
N GLY A 920 0.76 20.54 -27.81
CA GLY A 920 0.11 20.94 -26.56
C GLY A 920 -0.27 22.43 -26.49
N VAL A 921 0.51 23.32 -27.11
CA VAL A 921 0.26 24.78 -27.09
C VAL A 921 -0.41 25.28 -28.37
N GLY A 922 -0.33 24.51 -29.47
CA GLY A 922 -0.86 24.92 -30.77
C GLY A 922 -0.01 25.98 -31.47
N ILE A 923 1.31 25.88 -31.39
CA ILE A 923 2.28 26.83 -31.99
C ILE A 923 3.06 26.21 -33.15
N THR A 924 3.86 27.00 -33.87
CA THR A 924 4.71 26.47 -34.95
C THR A 924 5.90 25.67 -34.37
N VAL A 925 6.51 24.79 -35.18
CA VAL A 925 7.74 24.07 -34.77
C VAL A 925 8.85 25.05 -34.40
N ALA A 926 9.03 26.12 -35.19
CA ALA A 926 10.05 27.13 -34.94
C ALA A 926 9.82 27.90 -33.63
N ASP A 927 8.57 28.05 -33.19
CA ASP A 927 8.25 28.62 -31.89
C ASP A 927 8.45 27.63 -30.76
N ALA A 928 8.05 26.37 -30.94
CA ALA A 928 8.24 25.31 -29.95
C ALA A 928 9.73 25.04 -29.63
N GLU A 929 10.61 25.11 -30.64
CA GLU A 929 12.07 24.96 -30.47
C GLU A 929 12.67 25.96 -29.48
N LYS A 930 12.05 27.14 -29.32
CA LYS A 930 12.51 28.19 -28.40
C LYS A 930 12.41 27.76 -26.93
N HIS A 931 11.52 26.81 -26.61
CA HIS A 931 11.24 26.36 -25.25
C HIS A 931 12.12 25.19 -24.78
N VAL A 932 12.80 24.48 -25.70
CA VAL A 932 13.65 23.34 -25.36
C VAL A 932 15.08 23.80 -25.06
N ARG A 933 15.50 23.76 -23.79
CA ARG A 933 16.86 24.18 -23.37
C ARG A 933 17.89 23.05 -23.39
N PHE A 934 17.78 22.14 -24.35
CA PHE A 934 18.68 21.00 -24.52
C PHE A 934 19.20 20.93 -25.96
N PHE A 935 20.48 20.61 -26.17
CA PHE A 935 21.08 20.58 -27.51
C PHE A 935 22.01 19.38 -27.74
N SER A 936 22.20 19.04 -29.01
CA SER A 936 23.20 18.07 -29.47
C SER A 936 24.54 18.77 -29.74
N PRO A 937 25.65 18.40 -29.07
CA PRO A 937 26.98 18.98 -29.31
C PRO A 937 27.58 18.60 -30.67
N ALA A 938 27.07 17.54 -31.29
CA ALA A 938 27.41 17.15 -32.66
C ALA A 938 26.78 18.09 -33.70
N SER A 939 25.52 18.50 -33.47
CA SER A 939 24.79 19.40 -34.36
C SER A 939 25.12 20.88 -34.05
N HIS A 940 25.49 21.18 -32.80
CA HIS A 940 25.84 22.52 -32.29
C HIS A 940 27.07 22.45 -31.39
N SER A 941 28.27 22.46 -31.99
CA SER A 941 29.50 22.39 -31.20
C SER A 941 29.75 23.69 -30.42
N PRO A 942 29.93 23.62 -29.09
CA PRO A 942 30.13 24.82 -28.28
C PRO A 942 31.51 25.43 -28.58
N THR A 943 31.57 26.75 -28.79
CA THR A 943 32.85 27.47 -28.97
C THR A 943 33.51 27.89 -27.65
N ILE A 944 32.88 27.54 -26.53
CA ILE A 944 33.33 27.81 -25.17
C ILE A 944 33.44 26.51 -24.37
N LYS A 945 34.21 26.56 -23.29
CA LYS A 945 34.23 25.48 -22.30
C LYS A 945 32.91 25.48 -21.52
N LEU A 946 32.18 24.36 -21.58
CA LEU A 946 30.97 24.16 -20.78
C LEU A 946 31.32 23.83 -19.33
N THR A 947 30.41 24.18 -18.42
CA THR A 947 30.51 23.80 -17.01
C THR A 947 29.97 22.39 -16.82
N GLU A 948 30.68 21.56 -16.05
CA GLU A 948 30.28 20.17 -15.75
C GLU A 948 29.46 20.13 -14.45
N THR A 949 28.45 19.26 -14.42
CA THR A 949 27.73 18.90 -13.19
C THR A 949 27.41 17.40 -13.18
N ASN A 950 27.33 16.84 -11.99
CA ASN A 950 26.92 15.46 -11.76
C ASN A 950 25.52 15.44 -11.16
N VAL A 951 24.69 14.53 -11.67
CA VAL A 951 23.38 14.23 -11.10
C VAL A 951 23.46 12.85 -10.42
N PRO A 952 23.53 12.76 -9.08
CA PRO A 952 23.72 11.50 -8.37
C PRO A 952 22.42 10.83 -7.90
N TRP A 953 22.40 9.49 -7.80
CA TRP A 953 21.37 8.66 -7.12
C TRP A 953 21.97 7.31 -6.65
N ARG A 954 21.19 6.42 -6.02
CA ARG A 954 21.64 5.06 -5.62
C ARG A 954 21.09 3.98 -6.56
N ALA A 955 21.82 2.90 -6.72
CA ALA A 955 21.48 1.79 -7.63
C ALA A 955 20.29 0.91 -7.17
N PHE A 956 19.79 1.05 -5.94
CA PHE A 956 18.70 0.22 -5.44
C PHE A 956 17.31 0.79 -5.82
N PRO A 957 16.43 0.01 -6.47
CA PRO A 957 15.07 0.42 -6.82
C PRO A 957 14.19 0.79 -5.62
N ILE A 958 13.86 2.07 -5.48
CA ILE A 958 13.01 2.54 -4.36
C ILE A 958 11.53 2.27 -4.58
N ARG A 959 11.10 2.02 -5.83
CA ARG A 959 9.71 1.76 -6.16
C ARG A 959 9.13 0.52 -5.48
N PHE A 960 9.99 -0.41 -5.04
CA PHE A 960 9.57 -1.58 -4.26
C PHE A 960 9.48 -1.29 -2.76
N GLY A 961 9.75 -0.06 -2.33
CA GLY A 961 9.68 0.38 -0.95
C GLY A 961 11.02 0.34 -0.22
N SER A 962 10.97 0.50 1.11
CA SER A 962 12.16 0.45 1.95
C SER A 962 12.76 -0.97 1.97
N PRO A 963 14.10 -1.12 1.99
CA PRO A 963 14.76 -2.42 1.88
C PRO A 963 14.48 -3.33 3.09
N THR A 964 13.40 -4.14 3.00
CA THR A 964 13.12 -5.28 3.88
C THR A 964 13.82 -6.53 3.35
N ALA A 965 13.99 -7.57 4.16
CA ALA A 965 14.54 -8.85 3.68
C ALA A 965 13.75 -9.44 2.50
N ALA A 966 12.42 -9.30 2.50
CA ALA A 966 11.56 -9.76 1.41
C ALA A 966 11.80 -8.97 0.11
N ILE A 967 11.90 -7.64 0.19
CA ILE A 967 12.18 -6.79 -0.97
C ILE A 967 13.61 -7.03 -1.47
N LEU A 968 14.58 -7.10 -0.56
CA LEU A 968 15.97 -7.39 -0.89
C LEU A 968 16.11 -8.73 -1.63
N LYS A 969 15.34 -9.75 -1.22
CA LYS A 969 15.25 -11.02 -1.93
C LYS A 969 14.56 -10.89 -3.28
N PHE A 970 13.40 -10.23 -3.33
CA PHE A 970 12.60 -10.06 -4.55
C PHE A 970 13.40 -9.38 -5.67
N VAL A 971 14.15 -8.31 -5.35
CA VAL A 971 14.93 -7.54 -6.33
C VAL A 971 16.18 -8.31 -6.83
N ASP A 972 16.66 -9.26 -6.04
CA ASP A 972 17.79 -10.14 -6.41
C ASP A 972 17.41 -11.24 -7.41
N GLU A 973 16.12 -11.60 -7.50
CA GLU A 973 15.64 -12.73 -8.29
C GLU A 973 14.95 -12.25 -9.59
N PRO A 974 15.24 -12.85 -10.76
CA PRO A 974 14.50 -12.57 -11.98
C PRO A 974 13.01 -12.89 -11.83
N GLN A 975 12.15 -12.00 -12.31
CA GLN A 975 10.69 -12.09 -12.24
C GLN A 975 10.12 -12.48 -13.60
N ARG A 976 9.08 -13.32 -13.65
CA ARG A 976 8.38 -13.63 -14.91
C ARG A 976 7.57 -12.40 -15.34
N GLN A 977 7.99 -11.80 -16.45
CA GLN A 977 7.37 -10.60 -17.00
C GLN A 977 7.29 -10.74 -18.53
N GLU A 978 6.30 -10.08 -19.12
CA GLU A 978 6.23 -9.91 -20.56
C GLU A 978 7.30 -8.91 -21.00
N ASP A 979 8.07 -9.27 -22.03
CA ASP A 979 9.13 -8.43 -22.59
C ASP A 979 8.64 -7.53 -23.74
N ASP A 980 9.55 -6.74 -24.31
CA ASP A 980 9.27 -5.86 -25.46
C ASP A 980 8.83 -6.60 -26.74
N PHE A 981 8.92 -7.94 -26.78
CA PHE A 981 8.49 -8.79 -27.89
C PHE A 981 7.18 -9.53 -27.60
N GLY A 982 6.53 -9.28 -26.46
CA GLY A 982 5.29 -9.95 -26.04
C GLY A 982 5.49 -11.37 -25.50
N LEU A 983 6.72 -11.72 -25.11
CA LEU A 983 7.09 -13.03 -24.58
C LEU A 983 7.22 -12.98 -23.05
N ILE A 984 6.55 -13.88 -22.35
CA ILE A 984 6.69 -14.03 -20.89
C ILE A 984 7.98 -14.79 -20.57
N ARG A 985 8.94 -14.12 -19.92
CA ARG A 985 10.25 -14.68 -19.56
C ARG A 985 10.84 -14.06 -18.29
N PRO A 986 11.82 -14.71 -17.64
CA PRO A 986 12.49 -14.13 -16.48
C PRO A 986 13.27 -12.86 -16.87
N LEU A 987 12.87 -11.71 -16.31
CA LEU A 987 13.53 -10.41 -16.44
C LEU A 987 13.97 -9.90 -15.06
N ARG A 988 15.08 -9.15 -14.99
CA ARG A 988 15.51 -8.52 -13.73
C ARG A 988 14.66 -7.29 -13.43
N PRO A 989 14.06 -7.18 -12.23
CA PRO A 989 13.22 -6.03 -11.85
C PRO A 989 14.03 -4.77 -11.45
N GLN A 990 15.33 -4.73 -11.75
CA GLN A 990 16.30 -3.77 -11.20
C GLN A 990 16.35 -2.50 -12.09
N ASP A 991 15.60 -1.46 -11.75
CA ASP A 991 15.27 -0.36 -12.66
C ASP A 991 15.88 1.02 -12.32
N GLU A 992 17.05 1.07 -11.67
CA GLU A 992 17.75 2.33 -11.34
C GLU A 992 19.04 2.54 -12.15
N TYR A 993 19.02 2.14 -13.43
CA TYR A 993 20.16 2.19 -14.34
C TYR A 993 21.39 1.41 -13.86
N CYS A 994 21.17 0.45 -12.98
CA CYS A 994 22.16 -0.50 -12.49
C CYS A 994 21.47 -1.84 -12.25
N GLU A 995 22.01 -2.88 -12.83
CA GLU A 995 21.57 -4.26 -12.65
C GLU A 995 22.71 -5.09 -12.07
N TRP A 996 22.38 -6.16 -11.36
CA TRP A 996 23.34 -7.06 -10.76
C TRP A 996 22.92 -8.52 -10.77
N GLN A 997 23.94 -9.38 -10.68
CA GLN A 997 23.81 -10.81 -10.51
C GLN A 997 24.56 -11.29 -9.27
N VAL A 998 23.87 -12.09 -8.46
CA VAL A 998 24.44 -12.74 -7.29
C VAL A 998 24.95 -14.13 -7.66
N PHE A 999 26.21 -14.42 -7.35
CA PHE A 999 26.79 -15.74 -7.52
C PHE A 999 26.97 -16.40 -6.15
N ARG A 1000 26.39 -17.59 -6.01
CA ARG A 1000 26.43 -18.38 -4.78
C ARG A 1000 27.23 -19.66 -4.98
N ASN A 1001 27.86 -20.15 -3.92
CA ASN A 1001 28.47 -21.48 -3.91
C ASN A 1001 27.42 -22.58 -3.61
N SER A 1002 27.85 -23.85 -3.56
CA SER A 1002 26.99 -24.99 -3.25
C SER A 1002 26.30 -24.91 -1.88
N ALA A 1003 26.86 -24.16 -0.93
CA ALA A 1003 26.27 -23.89 0.38
C ALA A 1003 25.30 -22.67 0.37
N LYS A 1004 24.90 -22.19 -0.81
CA LYS A 1004 24.04 -21.01 -1.03
C LYS A 1004 24.60 -19.70 -0.47
N ARG A 1005 25.89 -19.63 -0.10
CA ARG A 1005 26.55 -18.41 0.37
C ARG A 1005 26.98 -17.55 -0.81
N ILE A 1006 26.83 -16.23 -0.70
CA ILE A 1006 27.29 -15.30 -1.73
C ILE A 1006 28.82 -15.32 -1.76
N VAL A 1007 29.37 -15.56 -2.95
CA VAL A 1007 30.82 -15.52 -3.19
C VAL A 1007 31.23 -14.25 -3.94
N ARG A 1008 30.37 -13.74 -4.82
CA ARG A 1008 30.58 -12.47 -5.53
C ARG A 1008 29.25 -11.92 -6.04
N VAL A 1009 29.18 -10.60 -6.20
CA VAL A 1009 28.07 -9.89 -6.85
C VAL A 1009 28.63 -9.03 -7.95
N VAL A 1010 28.10 -9.14 -9.16
CA VAL A 1010 28.53 -8.35 -10.32
C VAL A 1010 27.47 -7.31 -10.64
N PHE A 1011 27.89 -6.06 -10.81
CA PHE A 1011 27.06 -4.92 -11.16
C PHE A 1011 27.39 -4.44 -12.57
N THR A 1012 26.36 -4.05 -13.33
CA THR A 1012 26.49 -3.48 -14.67
C THR A 1012 25.61 -2.24 -14.81
N SER A 1013 26.14 -1.25 -15.54
CA SER A 1013 25.37 -0.16 -16.14
C SER A 1013 25.69 -0.04 -17.63
N GLU A 1014 26.24 -1.10 -18.24
CA GLU A 1014 26.47 -1.17 -19.69
C GLU A 1014 25.10 -1.14 -20.41
N PRO A 1015 24.85 -0.17 -21.30
CA PRO A 1015 23.53 0.02 -21.90
C PRO A 1015 23.26 -0.98 -23.04
N PRO A 1016 22.00 -1.39 -23.25
CA PRO A 1016 21.64 -2.35 -24.29
C PRO A 1016 21.95 -1.80 -25.70
N GLU A 1017 21.93 -0.48 -25.91
CA GLU A 1017 22.27 0.13 -27.20
C GLU A 1017 23.70 -0.19 -27.67
N TYR A 1018 24.65 -0.39 -26.76
CA TYR A 1018 26.01 -0.80 -27.11
C TYR A 1018 26.03 -2.18 -27.77
N TYR A 1019 25.25 -3.12 -27.24
CA TYR A 1019 25.18 -4.49 -27.73
C TYR A 1019 24.29 -4.62 -28.97
N ASN A 1020 23.16 -3.90 -29.00
CA ASN A 1020 22.32 -3.75 -30.19
C ASN A 1020 23.13 -3.19 -31.37
N PHE A 1021 23.97 -2.17 -31.13
CA PHE A 1021 24.85 -1.60 -32.15
C PHE A 1021 25.89 -2.61 -32.65
N LEU A 1022 26.47 -3.42 -31.76
CA LEU A 1022 27.41 -4.46 -32.19
C LEU A 1022 26.73 -5.57 -33.00
N TYR A 1023 25.47 -5.88 -32.71
CA TYR A 1023 24.69 -6.82 -33.52
C TYR A 1023 24.39 -6.28 -34.92
N ASN A 1024 24.01 -5.00 -35.01
CA ASN A 1024 23.73 -4.33 -36.27
C ASN A 1024 24.15 -2.85 -36.23
N PRO A 1025 25.36 -2.50 -36.73
CA PRO A 1025 25.84 -1.13 -36.71
C PRO A 1025 25.24 -0.24 -37.81
N GLY A 1026 24.28 -0.75 -38.60
CA GLY A 1026 23.69 -0.04 -39.74
C GLY A 1026 24.60 0.10 -40.97
N VAL A 1027 25.81 -0.47 -40.91
CA VAL A 1027 26.80 -0.45 -42.00
C VAL A 1027 27.14 -1.89 -42.39
N PRO A 1028 26.60 -2.42 -43.51
CA PRO A 1028 26.75 -3.84 -43.88
C PRO A 1028 28.20 -4.35 -43.90
N ALA A 1029 29.14 -3.51 -44.33
CA ALA A 1029 30.57 -3.85 -44.36
C ALA A 1029 31.22 -4.02 -42.98
N LEU A 1030 30.58 -3.56 -41.90
CA LEU A 1030 31.06 -3.68 -40.52
C LEU A 1030 30.34 -4.77 -39.72
N THR A 1031 29.17 -5.23 -40.17
CA THR A 1031 28.28 -6.12 -39.42
C THR A 1031 28.95 -7.42 -38.97
N LYS A 1032 29.73 -8.07 -39.85
CA LYS A 1032 30.43 -9.31 -39.49
C LYS A 1032 31.42 -9.09 -38.34
N PHE A 1033 32.29 -8.09 -38.47
CA PHE A 1033 33.28 -7.75 -37.45
C PHE A 1033 32.62 -7.35 -36.12
N ALA A 1034 31.53 -6.58 -36.18
CA ALA A 1034 30.79 -6.13 -35.00
C ALA A 1034 30.14 -7.31 -34.25
N ARG A 1035 29.56 -8.27 -34.98
CA ARG A 1035 28.99 -9.51 -34.40
C ARG A 1035 30.06 -10.44 -33.82
N ASP A 1036 31.21 -10.56 -34.48
CA ASP A 1036 32.35 -11.30 -33.93
C ASP A 1036 32.81 -10.69 -32.59
N LEU A 1037 32.84 -9.36 -32.51
CA LEU A 1037 33.14 -8.64 -31.27
C LEU A 1037 32.04 -8.83 -30.20
N LEU A 1038 30.76 -8.80 -30.58
CA LEU A 1038 29.64 -9.09 -29.67
C LEU A 1038 29.78 -10.46 -29.00
N VAL A 1039 30.01 -11.50 -29.81
CA VAL A 1039 30.20 -12.87 -29.30
C VAL A 1039 31.42 -12.94 -28.39
N LYS A 1040 32.55 -12.34 -28.80
CA LYS A 1040 33.77 -12.29 -27.98
C LYS A 1040 33.52 -11.63 -26.63
N LEU A 1041 32.78 -10.51 -26.58
CA LEU A 1041 32.44 -9.84 -25.33
C LEU A 1041 31.59 -10.74 -24.43
N TYR A 1042 30.56 -11.41 -24.96
CA TYR A 1042 29.78 -12.38 -24.19
C TYR A 1042 30.65 -13.52 -23.64
N GLN A 1043 31.53 -14.09 -24.47
CA GLN A 1043 32.44 -15.16 -24.05
C GLN A 1043 33.37 -14.71 -22.91
N GLU A 1044 33.89 -13.48 -22.99
CA GLU A 1044 34.72 -12.88 -21.94
C GLU A 1044 33.94 -12.61 -20.65
N ARG A 1045 32.71 -12.08 -20.75
CA ARG A 1045 31.88 -11.74 -19.58
C ARG A 1045 31.32 -12.96 -18.86
N CYS A 1046 30.93 -13.99 -19.60
CA CYS A 1046 30.41 -15.24 -19.05
C CYS A 1046 31.52 -16.24 -18.69
N GLY A 1047 32.76 -15.98 -19.10
CA GLY A 1047 33.90 -16.86 -18.82
C GLY A 1047 33.86 -18.19 -19.56
N THR A 1048 33.21 -18.26 -20.73
CA THR A 1048 33.07 -19.48 -21.53
C THR A 1048 33.16 -19.21 -23.02
N LYS A 1049 33.91 -20.06 -23.75
CA LYS A 1049 34.03 -19.99 -25.22
C LYS A 1049 32.88 -20.68 -25.96
N ALA A 1050 31.94 -21.29 -25.25
CA ALA A 1050 30.84 -22.05 -25.85
C ALA A 1050 29.75 -21.17 -26.48
N ILE A 1051 29.72 -19.87 -26.17
CA ILE A 1051 28.69 -18.93 -26.64
C ILE A 1051 28.89 -18.67 -28.12
N THR A 1052 27.82 -18.85 -28.90
CA THR A 1052 27.75 -18.55 -30.33
C THR A 1052 26.84 -17.37 -30.60
N LEU A 1053 26.87 -16.82 -31.82
CA LEU A 1053 25.95 -15.74 -32.21
C LEU A 1053 24.48 -16.19 -32.12
N ALA A 1054 24.19 -17.45 -32.48
CA ALA A 1054 22.84 -18.00 -32.43
C ALA A 1054 22.27 -18.07 -31.00
N ASP A 1055 23.12 -18.18 -29.97
CA ASP A 1055 22.67 -18.11 -28.57
C ASP A 1055 22.20 -16.70 -28.15
N LEU A 1056 22.52 -15.67 -28.95
CA LEU A 1056 22.25 -14.26 -28.69
C LEU A 1056 21.13 -13.71 -29.60
N GLU A 1057 20.52 -14.57 -30.41
CA GLU A 1057 19.51 -14.21 -31.40
C GLU A 1057 18.13 -14.77 -31.04
N ILE A 1058 17.10 -14.04 -31.43
CA ILE A 1058 15.70 -14.48 -31.39
C ILE A 1058 15.04 -14.23 -32.75
N THR A 1059 14.21 -15.17 -33.18
CA THR A 1059 13.41 -15.02 -34.41
C THR A 1059 11.95 -14.73 -34.03
N VAL A 1060 11.48 -13.54 -34.36
CA VAL A 1060 10.09 -13.11 -34.12
C VAL A 1060 9.47 -12.73 -35.45
N GLY A 1061 8.38 -13.40 -35.82
CA GLY A 1061 7.67 -13.12 -37.09
C GLY A 1061 8.50 -13.39 -38.36
N GLY A 1062 9.52 -14.25 -38.29
CA GLY A 1062 10.43 -14.55 -39.40
C GLY A 1062 11.69 -13.67 -39.45
N ASP A 1063 11.73 -12.58 -38.68
CA ASP A 1063 12.90 -11.71 -38.58
C ASP A 1063 13.79 -12.11 -37.40
N THR A 1064 15.07 -12.36 -37.67
CA THR A 1064 16.06 -12.67 -36.63
C THR A 1064 16.71 -11.38 -36.14
N LYS A 1065 16.67 -11.16 -34.82
CA LYS A 1065 17.15 -9.97 -34.14
C LYS A 1065 18.02 -10.36 -32.95
N TYR A 1066 18.80 -9.42 -32.44
CA TYR A 1066 19.48 -9.60 -31.16
C TYR A 1066 18.44 -9.77 -30.05
N ASP A 1067 18.73 -10.66 -29.11
CA ASP A 1067 17.91 -10.88 -27.93
C ASP A 1067 18.58 -10.31 -26.67
N PRO A 1068 18.17 -9.14 -26.16
CA PRO A 1068 18.65 -8.60 -24.89
C PRO A 1068 18.35 -9.52 -23.69
N GLY A 1069 17.31 -10.36 -23.78
CA GLY A 1069 16.90 -11.29 -22.72
C GLY A 1069 17.39 -12.72 -22.89
N ASN A 1070 18.47 -12.91 -23.67
CA ASN A 1070 19.07 -14.24 -23.84
C ASN A 1070 19.58 -14.79 -22.49
N LYS A 1071 19.62 -16.13 -22.37
CA LYS A 1071 20.03 -16.83 -21.14
C LYS A 1071 21.36 -16.35 -20.57
N TRP A 1072 22.33 -16.02 -21.43
CA TRP A 1072 23.66 -15.59 -20.99
C TRP A 1072 23.62 -14.20 -20.35
N ASN A 1073 22.79 -13.29 -20.87
CA ASN A 1073 22.59 -12.00 -20.21
C ASN A 1073 21.83 -12.17 -18.89
N ASN A 1074 20.85 -13.07 -18.82
CA ASN A 1074 20.13 -13.37 -17.58
C ASN A 1074 21.06 -13.91 -16.49
N ASP A 1075 21.84 -14.93 -16.80
CA ASP A 1075 22.65 -15.68 -15.82
C ASP A 1075 23.93 -14.95 -15.39
N PHE A 1076 24.44 -14.02 -16.21
CA PHE A 1076 25.72 -13.35 -15.98
C PHE A 1076 25.64 -11.82 -15.91
N CYS A 1077 24.45 -11.24 -16.08
CA CYS A 1077 24.22 -9.80 -16.10
C CYS A 1077 25.26 -9.09 -16.98
N VAL A 1078 25.24 -9.39 -18.28
CA VAL A 1078 26.22 -8.87 -19.26
C VAL A 1078 25.98 -7.37 -19.46
N HIS A 1079 24.73 -6.95 -19.66
CA HIS A 1079 24.30 -5.56 -19.80
C HIS A 1079 22.87 -5.36 -19.27
N LEU A 1080 22.45 -4.10 -19.18
CA LEU A 1080 21.10 -3.74 -18.71
C LEU A 1080 20.02 -4.36 -19.60
N GLN A 1081 18.98 -4.93 -18.99
CA GLN A 1081 17.87 -5.63 -19.63
C GLN A 1081 16.52 -4.97 -19.35
N HIS A 1082 16.38 -4.25 -18.25
CA HIS A 1082 15.13 -3.60 -17.90
C HIS A 1082 14.76 -2.52 -18.95
N PRO A 1083 13.52 -2.47 -19.47
CA PRO A 1083 13.16 -1.56 -20.56
C PRO A 1083 13.35 -0.07 -20.24
N ALA A 1084 13.22 0.32 -18.97
CA ALA A 1084 13.47 1.69 -18.52
C ALA A 1084 14.98 2.07 -18.48
N ASN A 1085 15.88 1.09 -18.50
CA ASN A 1085 17.32 1.26 -18.32
C ASN A 1085 18.07 1.44 -19.66
N THR A 1086 17.67 2.44 -20.46
CA THR A 1086 18.23 2.69 -21.80
C THR A 1086 18.90 4.07 -21.91
N LEU A 1087 19.92 4.22 -22.77
CA LEU A 1087 20.49 5.54 -23.10
C LEU A 1087 19.43 6.44 -23.74
N GLY A 1088 18.58 5.86 -24.58
CA GLY A 1088 17.47 6.57 -25.22
C GLY A 1088 16.52 7.20 -24.20
N ALA A 1089 16.13 6.48 -23.15
CA ALA A 1089 15.26 7.01 -22.10
C ALA A 1089 15.92 8.16 -21.34
N GLN A 1090 17.19 8.03 -20.99
CA GLN A 1090 17.95 9.07 -20.29
C GLN A 1090 18.08 10.36 -21.11
N ILE A 1091 18.39 10.27 -22.41
CA ILE A 1091 18.47 11.45 -23.29
C ILE A 1091 17.09 12.12 -23.40
N ASP A 1092 16.01 11.34 -23.43
CA ASP A 1092 14.62 11.83 -23.48
C ASP A 1092 14.26 12.60 -22.20
N ILE A 1093 14.52 12.02 -21.03
CA ILE A 1093 14.30 12.66 -19.72
C ILE A 1093 15.06 13.98 -19.65
N ALA A 1094 16.33 14.00 -20.03
CA ALA A 1094 17.13 15.23 -20.00
C ALA A 1094 16.62 16.30 -20.98
N ALA A 1095 16.18 15.90 -22.19
CA ALA A 1095 15.63 16.83 -23.17
C ALA A 1095 14.30 17.44 -22.71
N ARG A 1096 13.40 16.62 -22.15
CA ARG A 1096 12.07 17.05 -21.69
C ARG A 1096 12.12 17.83 -20.37
N ALA A 1097 12.99 17.43 -19.44
CA ALA A 1097 13.23 18.17 -18.20
C ALA A 1097 13.84 19.57 -18.44
N ALA A 1098 14.49 19.78 -19.59
CA ALA A 1098 15.02 21.08 -19.99
C ALA A 1098 13.95 22.04 -20.54
N VAL A 1099 12.67 21.69 -20.47
CA VAL A 1099 11.54 22.58 -20.75
C VAL A 1099 11.10 23.28 -19.46
N ILE A 1100 11.01 24.61 -19.50
CA ILE A 1100 10.52 25.40 -18.37
C ILE A 1100 8.99 25.35 -18.38
N ARG A 1101 8.38 24.92 -17.27
CA ARG A 1101 6.92 24.78 -17.15
C ARG A 1101 6.35 25.79 -16.14
N SER A 1102 5.11 26.20 -16.36
CA SER A 1102 4.30 26.93 -15.38
C SER A 1102 3.00 26.19 -15.10
N ASP A 1103 2.30 26.53 -14.02
CA ASP A 1103 0.89 26.14 -13.89
C ASP A 1103 -0.03 27.09 -14.69
N ALA A 1104 -1.34 26.80 -14.66
CA ALA A 1104 -2.38 27.62 -15.29
C ALA A 1104 -2.42 29.10 -14.81
N SER A 1105 -1.79 29.43 -13.68
CA SER A 1105 -1.67 30.81 -13.19
C SER A 1105 -0.43 31.54 -13.73
N GLY A 1106 0.44 30.85 -14.48
CA GLY A 1106 1.64 31.41 -15.10
C GLY A 1106 2.88 31.42 -14.20
N MET A 1107 2.78 30.89 -12.99
CA MET A 1107 3.89 30.85 -12.04
C MET A 1107 4.82 29.65 -12.48
N LEU A 1108 6.15 29.64 -12.27
CA LEU A 1108 7.08 28.51 -12.59
C LEU A 1108 6.99 27.22 -11.73
N ILE A 1109 6.72 26.05 -12.32
CA ILE A 1109 6.76 24.74 -11.61
C ILE A 1109 8.20 24.41 -11.21
N THR A 1110 8.43 24.23 -9.91
CA THR A 1110 9.74 23.91 -9.34
C THR A 1110 9.80 22.54 -8.66
N ASN A 1111 8.64 21.94 -8.34
CA ASN A 1111 8.59 20.58 -7.85
C ASN A 1111 8.77 19.59 -9.00
N VAL A 1112 9.75 18.69 -8.86
CA VAL A 1112 10.07 17.74 -9.92
C VAL A 1112 8.99 16.67 -10.13
N LYS A 1113 8.24 16.24 -9.11
CA LYS A 1113 7.16 15.27 -9.30
C LYS A 1113 5.98 15.88 -10.07
N THR A 1114 5.61 17.13 -9.77
CA THR A 1114 4.64 17.89 -10.57
C THR A 1114 5.15 18.10 -12.00
N LEU A 1115 6.44 18.39 -12.17
CA LEU A 1115 7.07 18.54 -13.48
C LEU A 1115 7.04 17.23 -14.29
N ILE A 1116 7.29 16.10 -13.63
CA ILE A 1116 7.17 14.76 -14.21
C ILE A 1116 5.72 14.50 -14.60
N GLY A 1117 4.74 14.72 -13.71
CA GLY A 1117 3.32 14.50 -14.02
C GLY A 1117 2.79 15.41 -15.14
N CYS A 1118 3.43 16.56 -15.36
CA CYS A 1118 3.08 17.51 -16.41
C CYS A 1118 3.36 17.00 -17.82
N ASP A 1119 4.57 16.47 -18.01
CA ASP A 1119 5.05 16.04 -19.32
C ASP A 1119 4.91 14.52 -19.45
N ASP A 1120 4.91 13.76 -18.36
CA ASP A 1120 5.09 12.30 -18.34
C ASP A 1120 6.45 11.90 -18.95
N PHE A 1121 7.53 12.54 -18.50
CA PHE A 1121 8.88 12.25 -19.00
C PHE A 1121 9.63 11.15 -18.26
N GLY A 1122 9.16 10.75 -17.07
CA GLY A 1122 9.79 9.71 -16.25
C GLY A 1122 8.85 9.23 -15.15
N ASP A 1123 9.31 8.35 -14.27
CA ASP A 1123 8.51 7.85 -13.15
C ASP A 1123 8.85 8.62 -11.86
N PRO A 1124 7.87 9.31 -11.22
CA PRO A 1124 8.12 10.04 -9.99
C PRO A 1124 8.48 9.16 -8.78
N ASN A 1125 8.35 7.83 -8.91
CA ASN A 1125 8.65 6.84 -7.89
C ASN A 1125 10.00 6.11 -8.09
N ARG A 1126 10.81 6.52 -9.07
CA ARG A 1126 12.23 6.13 -9.20
C ARG A 1126 13.15 7.12 -8.49
N GLN A 1127 14.38 6.75 -8.18
CA GLN A 1127 15.40 7.70 -7.70
C GLN A 1127 15.98 8.52 -8.85
N SER A 1128 16.25 7.85 -9.97
CA SER A 1128 16.93 8.44 -11.11
C SER A 1128 16.14 9.58 -11.75
N ASP A 1129 14.86 9.38 -12.02
CA ASP A 1129 14.09 10.26 -12.90
C ASP A 1129 13.80 11.62 -12.24
N PRO A 1130 13.39 11.67 -10.96
CA PRO A 1130 13.34 12.92 -10.21
C PRO A 1130 14.72 13.57 -10.03
N ALA A 1131 15.79 12.80 -9.80
CA ALA A 1131 17.13 13.38 -9.67
C ALA A 1131 17.57 14.07 -10.97
N ILE A 1132 17.38 13.42 -12.13
CA ILE A 1132 17.68 13.98 -13.45
C ILE A 1132 16.77 15.16 -13.74
N GLY A 1133 15.46 15.00 -13.53
CA GLY A 1133 14.46 16.03 -13.77
C GLY A 1133 14.75 17.32 -13.01
N ASP A 1134 15.00 17.23 -11.71
CA ASP A 1134 15.21 18.41 -10.86
C ASP A 1134 16.51 19.14 -11.23
N ASN A 1135 17.62 18.41 -11.35
CA ASN A 1135 18.92 19.01 -11.63
C ASN A 1135 18.98 19.65 -13.03
N VAL A 1136 18.38 19.01 -14.03
CA VAL A 1136 18.30 19.56 -15.39
C VAL A 1136 17.35 20.76 -15.42
N ASN A 1137 16.16 20.64 -14.85
CA ASN A 1137 15.17 21.71 -14.88
C ASN A 1137 15.62 22.95 -14.08
N LYS A 1138 16.30 22.76 -12.95
CA LYS A 1138 16.91 23.86 -12.18
C LYS A 1138 17.82 24.71 -13.06
N LEU A 1139 18.67 24.08 -13.86
CA LEU A 1139 19.57 24.79 -14.77
C LEU A 1139 18.83 25.41 -15.96
N ALA A 1140 17.78 24.74 -16.48
CA ALA A 1140 16.93 25.30 -17.53
C ALA A 1140 16.22 26.59 -17.05
N ARG A 1141 15.71 26.60 -15.80
CA ARG A 1141 15.10 27.78 -15.15
C ARG A 1141 16.07 28.95 -14.94
N GLU A 1142 17.37 28.69 -14.91
CA GLU A 1142 18.40 29.75 -14.95
C GLU A 1142 18.66 30.31 -16.37
N ASN A 1143 17.82 29.91 -17.34
CA ASN A 1143 17.93 30.23 -18.76
C ASN A 1143 19.28 29.79 -19.35
N ARG A 1144 19.67 28.53 -19.10
CA ARG A 1144 20.89 27.92 -19.63
C ARG A 1144 20.56 26.81 -20.61
N PHE A 1145 21.39 26.66 -21.64
CA PHE A 1145 21.35 25.50 -22.52
C PHE A 1145 22.19 24.35 -21.94
N LEU A 1146 21.65 23.14 -22.02
CA LEU A 1146 22.23 21.92 -21.47
C LEU A 1146 22.53 20.86 -22.55
N THR A 1147 23.51 20.02 -22.27
CA THR A 1147 23.81 18.77 -22.97
C THR A 1147 24.34 17.76 -21.96
N LEU A 1148 24.60 16.52 -22.39
CA LEU A 1148 25.21 15.48 -21.58
C LEU A 1148 26.72 15.41 -21.76
N GLU A 1149 27.40 14.84 -20.78
CA GLU A 1149 28.83 14.51 -20.84
C GLU A 1149 29.13 13.51 -21.96
N ASN A 1150 30.28 13.64 -22.60
CA ASN A 1150 30.81 12.66 -23.55
C ASN A 1150 31.95 11.87 -22.90
N PRO A 1151 31.97 10.52 -22.95
CA PRO A 1151 30.94 9.63 -23.45
C PRO A 1151 29.58 9.68 -22.73
N VAL A 1152 28.50 9.59 -23.49
CA VAL A 1152 27.13 9.54 -22.95
C VAL A 1152 26.89 8.22 -22.24
N GLY A 1153 26.45 8.28 -20.98
CA GLY A 1153 26.15 7.08 -20.20
C GLY A 1153 25.75 7.36 -18.76
N LEU A 1154 25.41 6.26 -18.09
CA LEU A 1154 24.97 6.19 -16.70
C LEU A 1154 26.02 5.40 -15.94
N TYR A 1155 26.64 6.03 -14.95
CA TYR A 1155 27.90 5.54 -14.40
C TYR A 1155 27.78 5.24 -12.93
N MET A 1156 28.27 4.07 -12.54
CA MET A 1156 28.69 3.85 -11.17
C MET A 1156 29.89 4.76 -10.87
N THR A 1157 29.90 5.34 -9.68
CA THR A 1157 30.99 6.22 -9.23
C THR A 1157 31.82 5.56 -8.16
N GLU A 1158 31.17 5.01 -7.14
CA GLU A 1158 31.80 4.28 -6.05
C GLU A 1158 30.80 3.35 -5.36
N LEU A 1159 31.33 2.38 -4.61
CA LEU A 1159 30.62 1.65 -3.58
C LEU A 1159 30.95 2.30 -2.23
N ASP A 1160 29.95 2.70 -1.46
CA ASP A 1160 30.12 3.26 -0.12
C ASP A 1160 30.07 2.16 0.95
N THR A 1161 31.25 1.72 1.39
CA THR A 1161 31.40 0.67 2.41
C THR A 1161 31.51 1.21 3.84
N ALA A 1162 31.17 2.49 4.07
CA ALA A 1162 31.23 3.07 5.41
C ALA A 1162 30.34 2.28 6.40
N GLY A 1163 30.93 1.89 7.53
CA GLY A 1163 30.24 1.12 8.57
C GLY A 1163 30.10 -0.38 8.28
N TRP A 1164 30.75 -0.90 7.23
CA TRP A 1164 30.79 -2.33 6.96
C TRP A 1164 31.85 -3.01 7.82
N THR A 1165 31.58 -4.24 8.25
CA THR A 1165 32.54 -5.02 9.04
C THR A 1165 32.82 -6.36 8.38
N THR A 1166 34.09 -6.64 8.10
CA THR A 1166 34.55 -7.96 7.66
C THR A 1166 35.01 -8.80 8.86
N PRO A 1167 34.98 -10.14 8.78
CA PRO A 1167 35.44 -11.02 9.87
C PRO A 1167 36.87 -10.78 10.34
N ASP A 1168 37.77 -10.40 9.42
CA ASP A 1168 39.18 -10.11 9.67
C ASP A 1168 39.49 -8.61 9.86
N LYS A 1169 38.45 -7.76 9.94
CA LYS A 1169 38.54 -6.28 10.02
C LYS A 1169 39.28 -5.62 8.85
N ALA A 1170 39.44 -6.30 7.73
CA ALA A 1170 39.87 -5.68 6.49
C ALA A 1170 38.90 -4.60 6.01
N ASP A 1171 39.42 -3.62 5.27
CA ASP A 1171 38.60 -2.61 4.61
C ASP A 1171 37.81 -3.25 3.45
N ALA A 1172 36.48 -3.33 3.60
CA ALA A 1172 35.59 -3.89 2.60
C ALA A 1172 35.68 -3.14 1.25
N GLN A 1173 36.11 -1.88 1.24
CA GLN A 1173 36.33 -1.13 0.00
C GLN A 1173 37.32 -1.83 -0.93
N THR A 1174 38.32 -2.53 -0.36
CA THR A 1174 39.34 -3.25 -1.14
C THR A 1174 38.77 -4.46 -1.90
N PHE A 1175 37.53 -4.86 -1.61
CA PHE A 1175 36.83 -5.97 -2.28
C PHE A 1175 35.98 -5.51 -3.48
N TRP A 1176 35.87 -4.19 -3.69
CA TRP A 1176 35.25 -3.59 -4.86
C TRP A 1176 36.24 -3.49 -6.02
N LYS A 1177 36.00 -4.26 -7.07
CA LYS A 1177 36.85 -4.31 -8.27
C LYS A 1177 36.12 -3.72 -9.46
N VAL A 1178 36.67 -2.63 -10.01
CA VAL A 1178 36.23 -2.10 -11.31
C VAL A 1178 36.67 -3.05 -12.42
N LEU A 1179 35.71 -3.61 -13.15
CA LEU A 1179 35.94 -4.53 -14.26
C LEU A 1179 35.96 -3.80 -15.61
N LYS A 1180 35.19 -2.72 -15.75
CA LYS A 1180 35.14 -1.90 -16.97
C LYS A 1180 34.71 -0.47 -16.65
N GLY A 1181 35.29 0.47 -17.38
CA GLY A 1181 35.02 1.90 -17.27
C GLY A 1181 36.28 2.69 -16.96
N LYS A 1182 36.15 4.01 -16.89
CA LYS A 1182 37.26 4.93 -16.59
C LYS A 1182 37.20 5.36 -15.13
N THR A 1183 38.32 5.25 -14.42
CA THR A 1183 38.48 5.83 -13.09
C THR A 1183 39.13 7.21 -13.16
N ASN A 1184 38.88 8.04 -12.17
CA ASN A 1184 39.38 9.39 -12.03
C ASN A 1184 39.87 9.57 -10.58
N THR A 1185 40.81 10.50 -10.38
CA THR A 1185 41.27 10.90 -9.04
C THR A 1185 40.12 11.45 -8.21
N ASP A 1186 39.21 12.21 -8.85
CA ASP A 1186 37.91 12.55 -8.29
C ASP A 1186 36.92 11.40 -8.54
N LYS A 1187 36.63 10.61 -7.50
CA LYS A 1187 35.72 9.44 -7.60
C LYS A 1187 34.34 9.83 -8.11
N ALA A 1188 33.86 11.06 -7.87
CA ALA A 1188 32.58 11.52 -8.39
C ALA A 1188 32.57 11.65 -9.92
N LYS A 1189 33.75 11.66 -10.57
CA LYS A 1189 33.91 11.68 -12.03
C LYS A 1189 34.23 10.31 -12.63
N ASN A 1190 34.18 9.25 -11.83
CA ASN A 1190 34.30 7.90 -12.34
C ASN A 1190 33.20 7.62 -13.39
N MET A 1191 33.56 6.81 -14.38
CA MET A 1191 32.70 6.35 -15.47
C MET A 1191 32.69 4.83 -15.47
N ILE A 1192 32.37 4.23 -14.31
CA ILE A 1192 32.37 2.77 -14.14
C ILE A 1192 31.08 2.23 -14.74
N VAL A 1193 31.20 1.25 -15.63
CA VAL A 1193 30.06 0.58 -16.27
C VAL A 1193 29.95 -0.89 -15.90
N ARG A 1194 31.02 -1.47 -15.32
CA ARG A 1194 30.98 -2.82 -14.76
C ARG A 1194 31.91 -2.94 -13.55
N ALA A 1195 31.41 -3.52 -12.48
CA ALA A 1195 32.18 -3.77 -11.28
C ALA A 1195 31.75 -5.06 -10.59
N GLU A 1196 32.61 -5.56 -9.71
CA GLU A 1196 32.37 -6.78 -8.93
C GLU A 1196 32.73 -6.52 -7.48
N PHE A 1197 31.89 -7.02 -6.57
CA PHE A 1197 32.20 -7.13 -5.16
C PHE A 1197 32.44 -8.59 -4.80
N ALA A 1198 33.68 -8.94 -4.45
CA ALA A 1198 34.08 -10.31 -4.13
C ALA A 1198 35.18 -10.33 -3.07
N VAL A 1199 35.11 -11.29 -2.15
CA VAL A 1199 36.19 -11.49 -1.16
C VAL A 1199 37.41 -12.09 -1.87
N PRO A 1200 38.62 -11.52 -1.69
CA PRO A 1200 39.85 -12.08 -2.26
C PRO A 1200 40.09 -13.54 -1.85
N ALA A 1201 40.60 -14.34 -2.78
CA ALA A 1201 40.95 -15.74 -2.52
C ALA A 1201 41.93 -15.86 -1.34
N GLY A 1202 41.71 -16.85 -0.46
CA GLY A 1202 42.58 -17.13 0.69
C GLY A 1202 42.19 -16.44 2.02
N LYS A 1203 41.14 -15.60 2.03
CA LYS A 1203 40.64 -14.94 3.26
C LYS A 1203 39.87 -15.86 4.22
N GLY A 1204 39.39 -17.02 3.75
CA GLY A 1204 38.69 -18.02 4.57
C GLY A 1204 37.22 -17.72 4.87
N TYR A 1205 36.64 -16.68 4.27
CA TYR A 1205 35.23 -16.31 4.39
C TYR A 1205 34.68 -15.78 3.04
N SER A 1206 33.36 -15.64 2.91
CA SER A 1206 32.69 -15.19 1.68
C SER A 1206 31.99 -13.84 1.87
N VAL A 1207 31.39 -13.29 0.80
CA VAL A 1207 30.65 -12.01 0.88
C VAL A 1207 29.56 -12.08 1.95
N SER A 1208 28.93 -13.25 2.14
CA SER A 1208 27.91 -13.47 3.18
C SER A 1208 28.40 -13.40 4.62
N ASP A 1209 29.71 -13.36 4.85
CA ASP A 1209 30.29 -13.16 6.19
C ASP A 1209 30.54 -11.68 6.51
N ILE A 1210 30.46 -10.81 5.50
CA ILE A 1210 30.55 -9.36 5.68
C ILE A 1210 29.21 -8.86 6.20
N LYS A 1211 29.25 -7.86 7.08
CA LYS A 1211 28.06 -7.24 7.66
C LYS A 1211 27.96 -5.76 7.31
N ILE A 1212 26.75 -5.31 7.01
CA ILE A 1212 26.38 -3.90 6.82
C ILE A 1212 25.55 -3.50 8.03
N GLY A 1213 26.03 -2.56 8.85
CA GLY A 1213 25.32 -2.16 10.07
C GLY A 1213 25.12 -3.29 11.09
N GLY A 1214 25.95 -4.33 11.06
CA GLY A 1214 25.85 -5.52 11.91
C GLY A 1214 24.98 -6.65 11.35
N VAL A 1215 24.33 -6.46 10.21
CA VAL A 1215 23.52 -7.48 9.51
C VAL A 1215 24.36 -8.14 8.41
N PRO A 1216 24.45 -9.49 8.35
CA PRO A 1216 25.14 -10.20 7.26
C PRO A 1216 24.60 -9.84 5.87
N ILE A 1217 25.46 -9.92 4.86
CA ILE A 1217 25.06 -9.77 3.45
C ILE A 1217 24.43 -11.08 2.96
N GLU A 1218 23.11 -11.09 2.88
CA GLU A 1218 22.31 -12.21 2.39
C GLU A 1218 21.87 -12.03 0.94
N PHE A 1219 21.83 -10.78 0.45
CA PHE A 1219 21.37 -10.37 -0.87
C PHE A 1219 22.34 -9.38 -1.53
N GLY A 1220 22.46 -9.42 -2.86
CA GLY A 1220 23.21 -8.44 -3.65
C GLY A 1220 22.59 -7.05 -3.62
N SER A 1221 21.27 -6.98 -3.47
CA SER A 1221 20.49 -5.76 -3.30
C SER A 1221 20.90 -4.94 -2.06
N GLN A 1222 21.41 -5.59 -1.00
CA GLN A 1222 22.00 -4.88 0.15
C GLN A 1222 23.25 -4.10 -0.25
N ILE A 1223 24.06 -4.65 -1.16
CA ILE A 1223 25.24 -3.96 -1.72
C ILE A 1223 24.79 -2.87 -2.71
N ALA A 1224 23.77 -3.15 -3.55
CA ALA A 1224 23.23 -2.19 -4.51
C ALA A 1224 22.78 -0.88 -3.85
N GLY A 1225 22.20 -0.96 -2.64
CA GLY A 1225 21.82 0.20 -1.84
C GLY A 1225 22.97 1.15 -1.50
N HIS A 1226 24.22 0.71 -1.67
CA HIS A 1226 25.44 1.47 -1.40
C HIS A 1226 26.24 1.85 -2.66
N VAL A 1227 25.78 1.43 -3.85
CA VAL A 1227 26.40 1.81 -5.12
C VAL A 1227 25.84 3.17 -5.55
N LYS A 1228 26.73 4.15 -5.72
CA LYS A 1228 26.38 5.50 -6.17
C LYS A 1228 26.41 5.57 -7.68
N MET A 1229 25.28 5.94 -8.26
CA MET A 1229 25.09 6.19 -9.69
C MET A 1229 25.19 7.67 -9.99
N ARG A 1230 25.54 8.02 -11.23
CA ARG A 1230 25.46 9.39 -11.73
C ARG A 1230 25.11 9.48 -13.20
N LEU A 1231 24.60 10.66 -13.56
CA LEU A 1231 24.57 11.19 -14.91
C LEU A 1231 25.50 12.42 -14.98
N GLY A 1232 26.39 12.45 -15.97
CA GLY A 1232 27.19 13.62 -16.30
C GLY A 1232 26.43 14.58 -17.22
N ALA A 1233 26.24 15.82 -16.78
CA ALA A 1233 25.63 16.88 -17.58
C ALA A 1233 26.59 18.06 -17.76
N ARG A 1234 26.38 18.84 -18.82
CA ARG A 1234 27.17 20.02 -19.16
C ARG A 1234 26.27 21.17 -19.56
N PHE A 1235 26.62 22.40 -19.16
CA PHE A 1235 25.80 23.57 -19.43
C PHE A 1235 26.62 24.82 -19.75
N GLY A 1236 26.02 25.70 -20.54
CA GLY A 1236 26.59 27.00 -20.93
C GLY A 1236 26.35 28.11 -19.90
N PRO A 1237 26.85 29.33 -20.17
CA PRO A 1237 26.54 30.52 -19.38
C PRO A 1237 25.03 30.80 -19.39
N LYS A 1238 24.55 31.58 -18.43
CA LYS A 1238 23.17 32.10 -18.47
C LYS A 1238 23.00 32.91 -19.74
N ASP A 1239 21.95 32.65 -20.49
CA ASP A 1239 21.64 33.39 -21.69
C ASP A 1239 21.05 34.76 -21.30
N THR A 1240 21.93 35.77 -21.15
CA THR A 1240 21.59 37.16 -20.83
C THR A 1240 21.70 38.08 -22.05
N GLY A 1241 21.80 37.51 -23.26
CA GLY A 1241 22.42 38.15 -24.41
C GLY A 1241 21.48 38.52 -25.57
N LEU A 1242 20.68 39.57 -25.43
CA LEU A 1242 20.46 40.52 -26.53
C LEU A 1242 20.46 41.96 -25.96
N LYS A 1243 21.53 42.72 -26.25
CA LYS A 1243 21.51 44.18 -26.15
C LYS A 1243 20.50 44.71 -27.16
N GLY A 1244 19.38 45.27 -26.70
CA GLY A 1244 18.33 45.79 -27.58
C GLY A 1244 16.92 45.87 -27.00
N GLY A 1245 16.68 45.43 -25.76
CA GLY A 1245 15.47 45.83 -25.04
C GLY A 1245 14.20 44.99 -25.24
N LYS A 1246 14.28 43.78 -25.81
CA LYS A 1246 13.27 42.73 -25.61
C LYS A 1246 13.95 41.36 -25.51
N VAL A 1247 14.27 40.96 -24.28
CA VAL A 1247 14.61 39.56 -23.95
C VAL A 1247 13.28 38.86 -23.67
N VAL A 1248 12.79 38.07 -24.62
CA VAL A 1248 11.71 37.11 -24.32
C VAL A 1248 12.42 35.84 -23.85
N SER A 1249 12.63 35.71 -22.53
CA SER A 1249 12.78 34.37 -21.95
C SER A 1249 11.64 33.52 -22.51
N PRO A 1250 11.85 32.26 -22.93
CA PRO A 1250 10.73 31.45 -23.39
C PRO A 1250 9.71 31.47 -22.26
N THR A 1251 8.53 31.96 -22.59
CA THR A 1251 7.41 31.94 -21.66
C THR A 1251 7.30 30.51 -21.17
N PRO A 1252 7.21 30.27 -19.85
CA PRO A 1252 7.00 28.93 -19.33
C PRO A 1252 5.83 28.27 -20.06
N VAL A 1253 6.01 27.02 -20.47
CA VAL A 1253 4.93 26.28 -21.11
C VAL A 1253 3.95 25.86 -20.02
N VAL A 1254 2.70 26.28 -20.15
CA VAL A 1254 1.65 25.91 -19.19
C VAL A 1254 1.49 24.40 -19.18
N CYS A 1255 1.56 23.87 -17.98
CA CYS A 1255 0.95 22.62 -17.59
C CYS A 1255 -0.56 22.86 -17.44
#